data_AF-A0A8T3Z3F6-F1
#
_entry.id   AF-A0A8T3Z3F6-F1
#
_cell.length_a   1.000
_cell.length_b   1.000
_cell.length_c   1.000
_cell.angle_alpha   90.00
_cell.angle_beta   90.00
_cell.angle_gamma   90.00
#
_symmetry.space_group_name_H-M   'P 1'
#
loop_
_entity.id
_entity.type
_entity.pdbx_description
1 polymer ?
#
loop_
_entity_poly.entity_id
_entity_poly.type
_entity_poly.pdbx_seq_one_letter_code
_entity_poly.pdbx_strand_id
1 'polypeptide(L)'
;MFNKIKIISLIFLLILASSGFSFGQDNNNTDFNNSFEDNSTNHSTNYTSPDYGYDYGYNSLEDSTSGADVNDDFSNPIKFQYLKGVLIFSPEELANLPYYYDLRLLGRLTPVKDQNPLGTCWVFSTLGSLESSLLPYESWNFSENNVKNILSYSYSEGFDRTFTGGGDWLAVLAYLARYSGPVLAVDDPYNTTSDYSPSGLTPVKHVQGAVIIPPRANSTDNAQYKLAIMKYGAVVTQMAVYSDFYNGSSAAYYCNESALINHDICLVGWDDNYDRNNFLTPPPGDGAFIVRNSWGTDWGDGGYFYMSYYDTCLATQGGCVFSNTENTSNYNQVYQYDPYGLVNMTGFNGETAWFSNLFTANTTNPLKAASFYSLAPNSTYNVSVYLNPQNNNPTSGILSYWKNGVIASPGYNTIPFDNYIPLSIGQVFSVVVKITSPGIQSPVAYEYPLMNYSSRATSNFGEGFISSDGVTWLDMAGVIGNASVCLKAFTVNAAGLVLSQETDTPNPQPGDPIQVTIKLFNQGPDTASGVTVNDKLPSGLSFLSYWASSGTYDPASGLWNIGDLPYNQTAILIIKALASQLGVYTNMVTVQSLTYNPLTSSGALSIQVILDQNVGLVKATTIPLQNTGMPFAPIILSFMVIIGGFILGRGVK
;
A
#
# COMPACT_ATOMS: atom_id res chain seq x y z
N MET A 1 16.67 37.16 -49.18
CA MET A 1 16.37 38.61 -49.27
C MET A 1 16.16 39.10 -47.84
N PHE A 2 16.95 39.93 -47.16
CA PHE A 2 18.06 40.87 -47.41
C PHE A 2 18.90 40.88 -46.09
N ASN A 3 20.24 40.79 -46.11
CA ASN A 3 21.24 41.88 -45.96
C ASN A 3 21.01 42.81 -44.74
N LYS A 4 21.97 43.34 -43.97
CA LYS A 4 23.44 43.31 -43.82
C LYS A 4 23.79 44.36 -42.74
N ILE A 5 24.72 44.04 -41.82
CA ILE A 5 25.94 44.81 -41.44
C ILE A 5 25.87 46.31 -41.02
N LYS A 6 26.35 46.54 -39.77
CA LYS A 6 27.23 47.60 -39.16
C LYS A 6 27.24 49.06 -39.64
N ILE A 7 27.39 49.98 -38.65
CA ILE A 7 28.38 51.10 -38.47
C ILE A 7 27.76 52.14 -37.48
N ILE A 8 28.25 52.33 -36.24
CA ILE A 8 29.37 53.16 -35.70
C ILE A 8 29.27 54.67 -36.01
N SER A 9 29.38 55.51 -34.95
CA SER A 9 30.09 56.83 -34.82
C SER A 9 29.35 57.78 -33.82
N LEU A 10 29.95 58.61 -32.93
CA LEU A 10 31.33 59.05 -32.65
C LEU A 10 31.33 59.97 -31.37
N ILE A 11 32.49 60.07 -30.67
CA ILE A 11 33.12 61.26 -29.99
C ILE A 11 32.56 61.79 -28.64
N PHE A 12 33.32 62.19 -27.59
CA PHE A 12 34.75 62.24 -27.15
C PHE A 12 34.79 62.76 -25.68
N LEU A 13 35.83 62.46 -24.85
CA LEU A 13 36.86 63.42 -24.35
C LEU A 13 37.78 62.80 -23.24
N LEU A 14 39.11 62.74 -23.51
CA LEU A 14 40.32 63.09 -22.70
C LEU A 14 40.47 62.70 -21.18
N ILE A 15 41.64 62.39 -20.57
CA ILE A 15 43.06 62.12 -20.94
C ILE A 15 43.90 61.74 -19.67
N LEU A 16 44.90 60.85 -19.85
CA LEU A 16 46.25 60.63 -19.21
C LEU A 16 46.51 60.12 -17.76
N ALA A 17 47.25 58.98 -17.74
CA ALA A 17 48.55 58.67 -17.08
C ALA A 17 48.62 58.54 -15.53
N SER A 18 49.41 57.65 -14.89
CA SER A 18 50.51 56.74 -15.29
C SER A 18 50.92 55.82 -14.11
N SER A 19 51.59 54.70 -14.44
CA SER A 19 52.55 53.87 -13.66
C SER A 19 52.06 53.14 -12.39
N GLY A 20 52.37 51.88 -12.11
CA GLY A 20 53.30 50.90 -12.71
C GLY A 20 53.86 49.99 -11.59
N PHE A 21 54.07 48.69 -11.91
CA PHE A 21 54.86 47.67 -11.18
C PHE A 21 54.31 47.15 -9.83
N SER A 22 54.58 45.93 -9.33
CA SER A 22 55.02 44.61 -9.84
C SER A 22 55.29 43.71 -8.60
N PHE A 23 54.87 42.44 -8.67
CA PHE A 23 55.36 41.23 -7.97
C PHE A 23 55.66 41.20 -6.46
N GLY A 24 55.17 40.13 -5.82
CA GLY A 24 55.66 39.64 -4.53
C GLY A 24 54.99 38.33 -4.13
N GLN A 25 55.59 37.21 -4.54
CA GLN A 25 55.38 35.88 -3.99
C GLN A 25 56.22 35.79 -2.70
N ASP A 26 55.68 35.25 -1.59
CA ASP A 26 56.43 34.34 -0.72
C ASP A 26 55.62 33.80 0.47
N ASN A 27 56.11 32.66 0.94
CA ASN A 27 55.50 31.68 1.84
C ASN A 27 55.67 32.00 3.34
N ASN A 28 54.99 31.17 4.14
CA ASN A 28 55.30 30.74 5.51
C ASN A 28 54.62 31.45 6.70
N ASN A 29 53.68 30.70 7.29
CA ASN A 29 53.70 30.18 8.67
C ASN A 29 53.95 31.16 9.82
N THR A 30 52.96 31.36 10.70
CA THR A 30 53.07 31.17 12.17
C THR A 30 51.71 31.37 12.85
N ASP A 31 51.41 30.44 13.76
CA ASP A 31 50.38 30.51 14.80
C ASP A 31 50.31 31.87 15.51
N PHE A 32 49.09 32.36 15.76
CA PHE A 32 48.76 33.09 16.98
C PHE A 32 47.31 32.83 17.36
N ASN A 33 47.14 32.04 18.44
CA ASN A 33 45.98 32.09 19.31
C ASN A 33 45.75 33.52 19.79
N ASN A 34 44.53 34.03 19.58
CA ASN A 34 43.90 34.91 20.57
C ASN A 34 42.39 34.73 20.50
N SER A 35 41.87 34.27 21.62
CA SER A 35 40.48 34.29 22.06
C SER A 35 39.75 35.58 21.68
N PHE A 36 38.67 35.44 20.94
CA PHE A 36 37.54 36.36 21.02
C PHE A 36 36.32 35.55 21.46
N GLU A 37 35.92 35.75 22.71
CA GLU A 37 34.56 35.51 23.16
C GLU A 37 33.64 36.35 22.26
N ASP A 38 32.93 35.72 21.33
CA ASP A 38 31.78 36.37 20.69
C ASP A 38 30.51 35.90 21.39
N ASN A 39 30.08 36.75 22.31
CA ASN A 39 28.84 36.66 23.03
C ASN A 39 27.70 37.10 22.09
N SER A 40 27.33 36.26 21.13
CA SER A 40 26.14 36.51 20.31
C SER A 40 24.92 35.93 21.01
N THR A 41 24.28 36.78 21.82
CA THR A 41 22.90 36.57 22.26
C THR A 41 22.01 36.33 21.04
N ASN A 42 21.54 35.10 20.87
CA ASN A 42 20.52 34.73 19.89
C ASN A 42 19.28 35.61 20.10
N HIS A 43 19.06 36.56 19.19
CA HIS A 43 17.79 37.24 19.07
C HIS A 43 16.82 36.30 18.35
N SER A 44 16.13 35.47 19.12
CA SER A 44 14.96 34.73 18.65
C SER A 44 13.87 35.74 18.30
N THR A 45 13.56 35.89 17.02
CA THR A 45 12.31 36.53 16.60
C THR A 45 11.16 35.61 16.97
N ASN A 46 10.57 35.87 18.14
CA ASN A 46 9.35 35.22 18.61
C ASN A 46 8.22 35.46 17.60
N TYR A 47 7.84 34.42 16.86
CA TYR A 47 6.48 34.33 16.32
C TYR A 47 5.55 34.09 17.52
N THR A 48 4.94 35.16 18.03
CA THR A 48 3.85 35.06 18.99
C THR A 48 2.60 34.54 18.27
N SER A 49 2.38 33.23 18.34
CA SER A 49 1.05 32.63 18.16
C SER A 49 0.12 33.14 19.28
N PRO A 50 -1.19 33.35 19.04
CA PRO A 50 -2.11 33.76 20.09
C PRO A 50 -2.14 32.71 21.20
N ASP A 51 -1.96 33.19 22.42
CA ASP A 51 -1.89 32.44 23.68
C ASP A 51 -3.19 31.66 23.93
N TYR A 52 -3.27 30.44 23.41
CA TYR A 52 -4.19 29.40 23.88
C TYR A 52 -3.37 28.49 24.78
N GLY A 53 -3.46 28.71 26.10
CA GLY A 53 -2.69 28.05 27.16
C GLY A 53 -2.92 26.54 27.32
N TYR A 54 -2.58 25.77 26.30
CA TYR A 54 -2.41 24.32 26.35
C TYR A 54 -0.91 24.03 26.32
N ASP A 55 -0.42 23.36 27.36
CA ASP A 55 0.96 22.86 27.46
C ASP A 55 1.10 21.65 26.52
N TYR A 56 1.40 21.91 25.25
CA TYR A 56 1.69 20.86 24.26
C TYR A 56 3.04 20.25 24.62
N GLY A 57 3.09 18.93 24.79
CA GLY A 57 4.23 18.17 25.34
C GLY A 57 5.53 18.27 24.55
N TYR A 58 6.21 19.41 24.69
CA TYR A 58 7.56 19.65 24.21
C TYR A 58 8.52 18.77 25.01
N ASN A 59 8.81 17.58 24.50
CA ASN A 59 9.87 16.72 25.01
C ASN A 59 11.06 16.81 24.05
N SER A 60 12.17 17.39 24.49
CA SER A 60 13.40 17.56 23.68
C SER A 60 14.07 16.24 23.28
N LEU A 61 13.59 15.09 23.80
CA LEU A 61 14.00 13.75 23.39
C LEU A 61 13.11 13.16 22.26
N GLU A 62 11.96 13.78 22.00
CA GLU A 62 10.95 13.34 21.03
C GLU A 62 10.83 14.33 19.84
N ASP A 63 11.16 15.60 20.05
CA ASP A 63 11.00 16.71 19.10
C ASP A 63 12.35 17.37 18.76
N SER A 64 12.58 17.64 17.47
CA SER A 64 13.61 18.60 17.04
C SER A 64 12.95 19.74 16.27
N THR A 65 13.19 20.97 16.74
CA THR A 65 12.66 22.20 16.13
C THR A 65 13.52 22.71 14.98
N SER A 66 14.64 22.05 14.72
CA SER A 66 15.56 22.35 13.64
C SER A 66 15.43 21.27 12.57
N GLY A 67 15.22 21.69 11.31
CA GLY A 67 15.53 20.86 10.15
C GLY A 67 17.05 20.67 10.04
N ALA A 68 17.56 20.48 8.82
CA ALA A 68 19.01 20.44 8.56
C ALA A 68 19.75 21.58 9.29
N ASP A 69 20.87 21.26 9.96
CA ASP A 69 21.78 22.23 10.57
C ASP A 69 22.42 23.12 9.49
N VAL A 70 23.08 24.22 9.88
CA VAL A 70 23.73 25.24 9.02
C VAL A 70 24.81 24.71 8.05
N ASN A 71 24.99 23.39 7.97
CA ASN A 71 25.97 22.67 7.16
C ASN A 71 25.35 21.88 5.98
N ASP A 72 24.10 22.16 5.57
CA ASP A 72 23.40 21.46 4.48
C ASP A 72 23.22 19.93 4.73
N ASP A 73 23.25 19.48 5.98
CA ASP A 73 22.98 18.08 6.34
C ASP A 73 21.46 17.84 6.39
N PHE A 74 20.90 17.42 5.24
CA PHE A 74 19.53 16.92 5.17
C PHE A 74 19.40 15.67 6.05
N SER A 75 19.12 15.90 7.32
CA SER A 75 19.04 14.84 8.34
C SER A 75 17.59 14.64 8.79
N ASN A 76 17.27 13.41 9.13
CA ASN A 76 15.96 13.04 9.66
C ASN A 76 15.55 13.97 10.82
N PRO A 77 14.41 14.68 10.73
CA PRO A 77 13.97 15.65 11.74
C PRO A 77 13.50 14.98 13.04
N ILE A 78 13.13 13.70 13.02
CA ILE A 78 12.80 12.95 14.23
C ILE A 78 13.98 12.07 14.63
N LYS A 79 14.58 12.40 15.77
CA LYS A 79 15.60 11.55 16.37
C LYS A 79 14.89 10.49 17.22
N PHE A 80 14.90 9.23 16.78
CA PHE A 80 14.26 8.09 17.47
C PHE A 80 14.92 7.70 18.81
N GLN A 81 15.57 8.63 19.50
CA GLN A 81 16.33 8.38 20.72
C GLN A 81 15.44 7.92 21.88
N TYR A 82 14.17 8.32 21.91
CA TYR A 82 13.21 7.82 22.88
C TYR A 82 12.95 6.31 22.76
N LEU A 83 13.25 5.69 21.60
CA LEU A 83 13.19 4.23 21.42
C LEU A 83 14.47 3.51 21.84
N LYS A 84 15.55 4.23 22.18
CA LYS A 84 16.83 3.61 22.52
C LYS A 84 16.68 2.67 23.72
N GLY A 85 17.02 1.40 23.54
CA GLY A 85 16.85 0.35 24.55
C GLY A 85 15.42 -0.20 24.69
N VAL A 86 14.45 0.32 23.92
CA VAL A 86 13.10 -0.24 23.82
C VAL A 86 13.13 -1.47 22.92
N LEU A 87 12.51 -2.56 23.39
CA LEU A 87 12.38 -3.80 22.61
C LEU A 87 11.13 -3.74 21.71
N ILE A 88 11.33 -3.87 20.41
CA ILE A 88 10.25 -3.94 19.40
C ILE A 88 9.90 -5.38 18.99
N PHE A 89 10.71 -6.35 19.46
CA PHE A 89 10.47 -7.78 19.33
C PHE A 89 10.46 -8.43 20.71
N SER A 90 9.81 -9.59 20.84
CA SER A 90 9.73 -10.27 22.13
C SER A 90 11.10 -10.80 22.57
N PRO A 91 11.40 -10.83 23.89
CA PRO A 91 12.65 -11.43 24.39
C PRO A 91 12.85 -12.89 23.94
N GLU A 92 11.76 -13.64 23.73
CA GLU A 92 11.80 -15.02 23.23
C GLU A 92 12.31 -15.09 21.78
N GLU A 93 11.85 -14.20 20.90
CA GLU A 93 12.35 -14.11 19.52
C GLU A 93 13.83 -13.71 19.50
N LEU A 94 14.26 -12.84 20.41
CA LEU A 94 15.65 -12.34 20.48
C LEU A 94 16.64 -13.35 21.07
N ALA A 95 16.18 -14.33 21.86
CA ALA A 95 17.05 -15.28 22.55
C ALA A 95 17.62 -16.38 21.63
N ASN A 96 17.02 -16.62 20.46
CA ASN A 96 17.30 -17.78 19.61
C ASN A 96 17.91 -17.41 18.25
N LEU A 97 18.85 -16.46 18.24
CA LEU A 97 19.50 -16.02 17.00
C LEU A 97 20.72 -16.90 16.68
N PRO A 98 20.93 -17.29 15.40
CA PRO A 98 22.13 -18.01 15.00
C PRO A 98 23.37 -17.13 15.12
N TYR A 99 24.54 -17.74 15.30
CA TYR A 99 25.81 -17.00 15.37
C TYR A 99 26.21 -16.37 14.02
N TYR A 100 25.68 -16.90 12.91
CA TYR A 100 25.98 -16.47 11.56
C TYR A 100 24.70 -16.46 10.71
N TYR A 101 24.52 -15.43 9.90
CA TYR A 101 23.42 -15.31 8.95
C TYR A 101 23.83 -14.40 7.79
N ASP A 102 23.53 -14.77 6.55
CA ASP A 102 23.95 -14.00 5.38
C ASP A 102 22.88 -14.06 4.28
N LEU A 103 22.23 -12.94 3.99
CA LEU A 103 21.20 -12.86 2.95
C LEU A 103 21.75 -13.13 1.53
N ARG A 104 23.07 -12.98 1.29
CA ARG A 104 23.71 -13.34 0.01
C ARG A 104 23.54 -14.82 -0.29
N LEU A 105 23.82 -15.66 0.71
CA LEU A 105 23.73 -17.12 0.60
C LEU A 105 22.29 -17.61 0.48
N LEU A 106 21.33 -16.80 0.93
CA LEU A 106 19.90 -17.12 0.90
C LEU A 106 19.20 -16.61 -0.37
N GLY A 107 19.92 -15.95 -1.29
CA GLY A 107 19.32 -15.37 -2.49
C GLY A 107 18.33 -14.25 -2.21
N ARG A 108 18.53 -13.52 -1.10
CA ARG A 108 17.63 -12.46 -0.62
C ARG A 108 18.15 -11.04 -0.88
N LEU A 109 19.08 -10.89 -1.82
CA LEU A 109 19.64 -9.62 -2.22
C LEU A 109 19.68 -9.49 -3.75
N THR A 110 19.41 -8.29 -4.22
CA THR A 110 19.65 -7.87 -5.62
C THR A 110 21.13 -7.56 -5.85
N PRO A 111 21.61 -7.48 -7.12
CA PRO A 111 22.98 -7.09 -7.42
C PRO A 111 23.35 -5.71 -6.85
N VAL A 112 24.58 -5.54 -6.36
CA VAL A 112 25.08 -4.24 -5.88
C VAL A 112 25.05 -3.20 -7.01
N LYS A 113 24.50 -2.01 -6.71
CA LYS A 113 24.41 -0.87 -7.62
C LYS A 113 25.47 0.20 -7.23
N ASP A 114 25.63 1.23 -8.05
CA ASP A 114 26.63 2.29 -7.85
C ASP A 114 25.99 3.68 -7.89
N GLN A 115 26.12 4.43 -6.79
CA GLN A 115 25.59 5.79 -6.64
C GLN A 115 26.52 6.86 -7.23
N ASN A 116 27.80 6.53 -7.42
CA ASN A 116 28.89 7.48 -7.68
C ASN A 116 28.54 8.45 -8.83
N PRO A 117 28.75 9.77 -8.70
CA PRO A 117 29.38 10.51 -7.59
C PRO A 117 28.40 11.18 -6.62
N LEU A 118 27.11 10.82 -6.66
CA LEU A 118 26.08 11.55 -5.92
C LEU A 118 25.98 11.12 -4.45
N GLY A 119 25.51 12.03 -3.60
CA GLY A 119 25.19 11.79 -2.18
C GLY A 119 23.89 11.01 -1.97
N THR A 120 23.58 10.02 -2.80
CA THR A 120 22.27 9.36 -2.86
C THR A 120 22.21 8.01 -2.14
N CYS A 121 23.15 7.71 -1.25
CA CYS A 121 23.22 6.42 -0.53
C CYS A 121 21.90 6.04 0.16
N TRP A 122 21.21 7.02 0.75
CA TRP A 122 19.89 6.89 1.38
C TRP A 122 18.82 6.31 0.45
N VAL A 123 18.88 6.61 -0.85
CA VAL A 123 17.97 6.00 -1.85
C VAL A 123 18.34 4.55 -2.10
N PHE A 124 19.62 4.29 -2.34
CA PHE A 124 20.12 2.96 -2.69
C PHE A 124 19.93 1.96 -1.55
N SER A 125 20.21 2.38 -0.32
CA SER A 125 20.03 1.57 0.88
C SER A 125 18.54 1.30 1.15
N THR A 126 17.69 2.33 1.03
CA THR A 126 16.25 2.16 1.31
C THR A 126 15.56 1.30 0.24
N LEU A 127 15.82 1.54 -1.05
CA LEU A 127 15.31 0.66 -2.11
C LEU A 127 15.92 -0.73 -2.05
N GLY A 128 17.20 -0.86 -1.68
CA GLY A 128 17.84 -2.16 -1.44
C GLY A 128 17.19 -2.96 -0.31
N SER A 129 16.73 -2.29 0.75
CA SER A 129 15.91 -2.89 1.82
C SER A 129 14.55 -3.35 1.30
N LEU A 130 13.86 -2.50 0.51
CA LEU A 130 12.56 -2.84 -0.10
C LEU A 130 12.67 -4.01 -1.08
N GLU A 131 13.68 -4.04 -1.94
CA GLU A 131 13.94 -5.16 -2.86
C GLU A 131 14.23 -6.46 -2.09
N SER A 132 15.00 -6.38 -1.00
CA SER A 132 15.34 -7.53 -0.17
C SER A 132 14.13 -8.12 0.56
N SER A 133 13.13 -7.30 0.94
CA SER A 133 11.93 -7.79 1.63
C SER A 133 11.00 -8.61 0.73
N LEU A 134 11.06 -8.39 -0.59
CA LEU A 134 10.29 -9.11 -1.60
C LEU A 134 10.93 -10.44 -2.00
N LEU A 135 12.26 -10.57 -1.85
CA LEU A 135 12.99 -11.79 -2.18
C LEU A 135 12.84 -12.87 -1.10
N PRO A 136 12.82 -14.16 -1.49
CA PRO A 136 13.08 -14.70 -2.84
C PRO A 136 11.81 -14.84 -3.71
N TYR A 137 10.66 -14.39 -3.24
CA TYR A 137 9.37 -14.63 -3.90
C TYR A 137 9.18 -13.78 -5.14
N GLU A 138 9.62 -12.52 -5.07
CA GLU A 138 9.57 -11.59 -6.18
C GLU A 138 10.89 -10.84 -6.31
N SER A 139 11.33 -10.64 -7.55
CA SER A 139 12.55 -9.90 -7.85
C SER A 139 12.19 -8.62 -8.60
N TRP A 140 12.63 -7.49 -8.07
CA TRP A 140 12.38 -6.16 -8.60
C TRP A 140 13.68 -5.37 -8.69
N ASN A 141 13.75 -4.49 -9.68
CA ASN A 141 14.82 -3.50 -9.82
C ASN A 141 14.18 -2.12 -9.88
N PHE A 142 14.11 -1.46 -8.72
CA PHE A 142 13.47 -0.16 -8.59
C PHE A 142 14.41 0.98 -8.99
N SER A 143 13.84 2.11 -9.41
CA SER A 143 14.58 3.27 -9.88
C SER A 143 15.03 4.18 -8.74
N GLU A 144 16.32 4.19 -8.46
CA GLU A 144 16.94 5.22 -7.61
C GLU A 144 16.85 6.61 -8.26
N ASN A 145 16.83 6.69 -9.60
CA ASN A 145 16.73 7.97 -10.32
C ASN A 145 15.43 8.69 -9.99
N ASN A 146 14.32 7.95 -10.00
CA ASN A 146 13.01 8.49 -9.74
C ASN A 146 12.93 9.06 -8.33
N VAL A 147 13.35 8.27 -7.34
CA VAL A 147 13.31 8.71 -5.94
C VAL A 147 14.18 9.95 -5.72
N LYS A 148 15.44 9.97 -6.18
CA LYS A 148 16.33 11.12 -5.94
C LYS A 148 15.81 12.41 -6.58
N ASN A 149 15.15 12.30 -7.74
CA ASN A 149 14.64 13.44 -8.50
C ASN A 149 13.31 13.92 -7.90
N ILE A 150 12.32 13.04 -7.74
CA ILE A 150 10.99 13.37 -7.20
C ILE A 150 11.08 13.96 -5.79
N LEU A 151 12.08 13.54 -4.99
CA LEU A 151 12.30 14.06 -3.65
C LEU A 151 13.20 15.31 -3.59
N SER A 152 13.60 15.87 -4.73
CA SER A 152 14.37 17.12 -4.80
C SER A 152 13.47 18.34 -5.00
N TYR A 153 13.98 19.54 -4.70
CA TYR A 153 13.23 20.79 -4.88
C TYR A 153 12.79 21.05 -6.33
N SER A 154 13.32 20.33 -7.33
CA SER A 154 12.90 20.40 -8.73
C SER A 154 11.45 19.93 -8.95
N TYR A 155 10.84 19.22 -7.98
CA TYR A 155 9.48 18.68 -8.07
C TYR A 155 8.53 19.28 -7.03
N SER A 156 7.22 19.23 -7.29
CA SER A 156 6.18 19.87 -6.46
C SER A 156 6.13 19.35 -5.03
N GLU A 157 6.18 18.03 -4.85
CA GLU A 157 6.19 17.37 -3.53
C GLU A 157 7.61 16.96 -3.09
N GLY A 158 8.63 17.64 -3.63
CA GLY A 158 10.02 17.43 -3.27
C GLY A 158 10.39 18.12 -1.97
N PHE A 159 11.37 17.54 -1.27
CA PHE A 159 11.93 18.11 -0.05
C PHE A 159 12.95 19.22 -0.39
N ASP A 160 13.39 19.98 0.61
CA ASP A 160 14.32 21.11 0.47
C ASP A 160 15.77 20.66 0.23
N ARG A 161 15.98 19.88 -0.83
CA ARG A 161 17.28 19.26 -1.17
C ARG A 161 17.50 19.21 -2.68
N THR A 162 18.76 19.25 -3.10
CA THR A 162 19.12 18.99 -4.51
C THR A 162 18.97 17.50 -4.83
N PHE A 163 18.87 17.16 -6.12
CA PHE A 163 18.90 15.76 -6.57
C PHE A 163 20.27 15.08 -6.31
N THR A 164 21.32 15.86 -6.04
CA THR A 164 22.69 15.39 -5.79
C THR A 164 23.04 15.26 -4.31
N GLY A 165 22.28 15.92 -3.42
CA GLY A 165 22.59 16.07 -1.99
C GLY A 165 22.27 14.82 -1.16
N GLY A 166 22.59 14.89 0.14
CA GLY A 166 22.23 13.88 1.13
C GLY A 166 20.73 13.74 1.33
N GLY A 167 20.30 12.74 2.08
CA GLY A 167 18.90 12.44 2.34
C GLY A 167 18.74 11.38 3.43
N ASP A 168 17.51 10.97 3.72
CA ASP A 168 17.22 9.95 4.73
C ASP A 168 16.07 9.02 4.30
N TRP A 169 15.98 7.87 4.97
CA TRP A 169 15.00 6.83 4.65
C TRP A 169 13.54 7.22 4.95
N LEU A 170 13.24 8.20 5.80
CA LEU A 170 11.85 8.68 6.01
C LEU A 170 11.36 9.43 4.78
N ALA A 171 12.20 10.22 4.12
CA ALA A 171 11.83 10.88 2.87
C ALA A 171 11.46 9.85 1.78
N VAL A 172 12.20 8.75 1.69
CA VAL A 172 11.86 7.62 0.78
C VAL A 172 10.57 6.94 1.24
N LEU A 173 10.39 6.71 2.54
CA LEU A 173 9.15 6.13 3.06
C LEU A 173 7.94 7.02 2.75
N ALA A 174 8.05 8.34 2.83
CA ALA A 174 6.99 9.27 2.45
C ALA A 174 6.65 9.16 0.95
N TYR A 175 7.65 9.10 0.08
CA TYR A 175 7.48 8.83 -1.36
C TYR A 175 6.74 7.52 -1.63
N LEU A 176 7.09 6.45 -0.90
CA LEU A 176 6.46 5.14 -1.03
C LEU A 176 5.03 5.14 -0.45
N ALA A 177 4.80 5.76 0.70
CA ALA A 177 3.51 5.81 1.41
C ALA A 177 2.48 6.72 0.72
N ARG A 178 2.94 7.74 -0.03
CA ARG A 178 2.07 8.62 -0.83
C ARG A 178 1.79 8.11 -2.24
N TYR A 179 2.28 6.90 -2.56
CA TYR A 179 2.17 6.21 -3.85
C TYR A 179 2.76 7.01 -5.02
N SER A 180 3.86 7.72 -4.81
CA SER A 180 4.67 8.28 -5.90
C SER A 180 5.54 7.21 -6.58
N GLY A 181 5.76 6.07 -5.91
CA GLY A 181 6.43 4.89 -6.46
C GLY A 181 6.41 3.68 -5.52
N PRO A 182 7.32 2.71 -5.70
CA PRO A 182 8.50 2.76 -6.57
C PRO A 182 8.15 2.50 -8.04
N VAL A 183 8.96 3.05 -8.95
CA VAL A 183 8.91 2.76 -10.39
C VAL A 183 10.11 1.89 -10.79
N LEU A 184 10.11 1.33 -12.00
CA LEU A 184 11.19 0.45 -12.45
C LEU A 184 12.41 1.23 -12.96
N ALA A 185 13.60 0.70 -12.66
CA ALA A 185 14.86 1.25 -13.18
C ALA A 185 14.97 1.19 -14.71
N VAL A 186 14.24 0.30 -15.38
CA VAL A 186 14.21 0.25 -16.85
C VAL A 186 13.45 1.43 -17.46
N ASP A 187 12.45 1.95 -16.74
CA ASP A 187 11.63 3.08 -17.19
C ASP A 187 12.26 4.43 -16.82
N ASP A 188 13.05 4.46 -15.74
CA ASP A 188 13.79 5.63 -15.28
C ASP A 188 15.21 5.25 -14.81
N PRO A 189 16.18 5.03 -15.73
CA PRO A 189 17.53 4.60 -15.38
C PRO A 189 18.31 5.63 -14.56
N TYR A 190 19.19 5.17 -13.68
CA TYR A 190 20.03 6.04 -12.85
C TYR A 190 20.88 6.98 -13.71
N ASN A 191 20.70 8.29 -13.50
CA ASN A 191 21.44 9.34 -14.19
C ASN A 191 22.08 10.29 -13.17
N THR A 192 23.40 10.32 -13.16
CA THR A 192 24.21 11.10 -12.22
C THR A 192 24.28 12.60 -12.54
N THR A 193 23.76 13.01 -13.69
CA THR A 193 23.89 14.39 -14.21
C THR A 193 22.55 15.09 -14.43
N SER A 194 21.44 14.41 -14.13
CA SER A 194 20.09 14.89 -14.42
C SER A 194 19.20 14.83 -13.20
N ASP A 195 18.41 15.89 -13.02
CA ASP A 195 17.31 16.01 -12.07
C ASP A 195 15.95 15.65 -12.71
N TYR A 196 15.94 15.09 -13.92
CA TYR A 196 14.73 14.79 -14.66
C TYR A 196 14.36 13.31 -14.59
N SER A 197 13.09 13.07 -14.29
CA SER A 197 12.40 11.79 -14.39
C SER A 197 11.20 11.92 -15.35
N PRO A 198 10.95 10.91 -16.22
CA PRO A 198 9.81 10.92 -17.14
C PRO A 198 8.47 11.10 -16.43
N SER A 199 7.58 11.88 -17.03
CA SER A 199 6.20 12.04 -16.55
C SER A 199 5.35 10.81 -16.86
N GLY A 200 4.35 10.52 -16.02
CA GLY A 200 3.37 9.46 -16.27
C GLY A 200 3.85 8.06 -15.88
N LEU A 201 5.02 7.95 -15.24
CA LEU A 201 5.44 6.71 -14.58
C LEU A 201 4.50 6.44 -13.41
N THR A 202 4.08 5.18 -13.29
CA THR A 202 3.19 4.72 -12.23
C THR A 202 3.92 3.77 -11.30
N PRO A 203 3.60 3.76 -9.98
CA PRO A 203 4.12 2.76 -9.06
C PRO A 203 3.89 1.34 -9.57
N VAL A 204 4.83 0.43 -9.28
CA VAL A 204 4.67 -1.01 -9.57
C VAL A 204 4.39 -1.84 -8.32
N LYS A 205 4.56 -1.24 -7.14
CA LYS A 205 4.24 -1.82 -5.83
C LYS A 205 3.69 -0.73 -4.91
N HIS A 206 2.91 -1.15 -3.92
CA HIS A 206 2.45 -0.26 -2.85
C HIS A 206 2.95 -0.77 -1.50
N VAL A 207 3.75 0.05 -0.81
CA VAL A 207 4.17 -0.24 0.56
C VAL A 207 2.97 -0.10 1.49
N GLN A 208 2.70 -1.15 2.28
CA GLN A 208 1.63 -1.18 3.27
C GLN A 208 2.15 -1.12 4.70
N GLY A 209 3.40 -1.51 4.91
CA GLY A 209 4.02 -1.60 6.23
C GLY A 209 5.52 -1.34 6.19
N ALA A 210 5.99 -0.52 7.12
CA ALA A 210 7.40 -0.32 7.41
C ALA A 210 7.62 -0.29 8.93
N VAL A 211 8.72 -0.87 9.40
CA VAL A 211 9.07 -0.96 10.82
C VAL A 211 10.28 -0.10 11.10
N ILE A 212 10.16 0.76 12.11
CA ILE A 212 11.24 1.58 12.65
C ILE A 212 12.04 0.71 13.60
N ILE A 213 13.32 0.52 13.30
CA ILE A 213 14.27 -0.17 14.18
C ILE A 213 14.89 0.86 15.13
N PRO A 214 14.83 0.65 16.46
CA PRO A 214 15.40 1.59 17.42
C PRO A 214 16.89 1.86 17.23
N PRO A 215 17.38 3.06 17.60
CA PRO A 215 18.81 3.31 17.70
C PRO A 215 19.50 2.30 18.62
N ARG A 216 20.69 1.84 18.24
CA ARG A 216 21.49 0.95 19.08
C ARG A 216 21.84 1.64 20.39
N ALA A 217 21.59 0.97 21.49
CA ALA A 217 21.97 1.44 22.82
C ALA A 217 23.49 1.54 22.97
N ASN A 218 24.19 0.50 22.49
CA ASN A 218 25.64 0.33 22.54
C ASN A 218 26.06 -0.85 21.64
N SER A 219 27.32 -1.27 21.71
CA SER A 219 27.89 -2.33 20.86
C SER A 219 27.26 -3.71 21.01
N THR A 220 26.55 -3.99 22.11
CA THR A 220 25.89 -5.29 22.36
C THR A 220 24.42 -5.31 21.93
N ASP A 221 23.84 -4.15 21.61
CA ASP A 221 22.45 -4.03 21.12
C ASP A 221 22.36 -4.39 19.63
N ASN A 222 22.54 -5.67 19.33
CA ASN A 222 22.57 -6.19 17.95
C ASN A 222 21.35 -7.06 17.64
N ALA A 223 20.71 -7.63 18.67
CA ALA A 223 19.70 -8.66 18.51
C ALA A 223 18.48 -8.18 17.69
N GLN A 224 18.04 -6.93 17.89
CA GLN A 224 16.90 -6.38 17.16
C GLN A 224 17.20 -6.22 15.66
N TYR A 225 18.41 -5.77 15.31
CA TYR A 225 18.86 -5.67 13.92
C TYR A 225 19.00 -7.05 13.28
N LYS A 226 19.60 -8.01 14.00
CA LYS A 226 19.73 -9.41 13.53
C LYS A 226 18.36 -10.03 13.25
N LEU A 227 17.41 -9.90 14.17
CA LEU A 227 16.06 -10.44 13.99
C LEU A 227 15.31 -9.74 12.86
N ALA A 228 15.45 -8.42 12.72
CA ALA A 228 14.88 -7.69 11.59
C ALA A 228 15.43 -8.18 10.24
N ILE A 229 16.75 -8.43 10.15
CA ILE A 229 17.40 -9.02 8.97
C ILE A 229 16.77 -10.37 8.60
N MET A 230 16.60 -11.26 9.59
CA MET A 230 15.99 -12.57 9.35
C MET A 230 14.54 -12.46 8.88
N LYS A 231 13.75 -11.63 9.57
CA LYS A 231 12.30 -11.55 9.39
C LYS A 231 11.91 -10.80 8.12
N TYR A 232 12.59 -9.71 7.82
CA TYR A 232 12.16 -8.75 6.79
C TYR A 232 13.16 -8.55 5.66
N GLY A 233 14.38 -9.07 5.75
CA GLY A 233 15.44 -8.81 4.77
C GLY A 233 16.33 -7.63 5.19
N ALA A 234 17.07 -7.05 4.25
CA ALA A 234 18.08 -6.04 4.53
C ALA A 234 17.53 -4.85 5.34
N VAL A 235 18.26 -4.43 6.39
CA VAL A 235 17.89 -3.29 7.24
C VAL A 235 18.64 -2.04 6.76
N VAL A 236 17.92 -0.98 6.39
CA VAL A 236 18.57 0.32 6.15
C VAL A 236 18.92 0.97 7.47
N THR A 237 20.16 1.45 7.60
CA THR A 237 20.64 2.24 8.73
C THR A 237 21.86 3.07 8.28
N GLN A 238 22.49 3.79 9.20
CA GLN A 238 23.51 4.78 8.90
C GLN A 238 24.87 4.42 9.54
N MET A 239 25.91 5.07 9.04
CA MET A 239 27.26 5.01 9.58
C MET A 239 28.01 6.31 9.32
N ALA A 240 29.11 6.49 10.04
CA ALA A 240 30.14 7.44 9.66
C ALA A 240 31.18 6.67 8.83
N VAL A 241 31.51 7.14 7.64
CA VAL A 241 32.52 6.52 6.77
C VAL A 241 33.68 7.46 6.47
N TYR A 242 34.87 7.03 6.89
CA TYR A 242 36.15 7.69 6.63
C TYR A 242 37.22 6.64 6.31
N SER A 243 38.11 6.94 5.36
CA SER A 243 39.11 5.97 4.87
C SER A 243 40.03 5.41 5.96
N ASP A 244 40.28 6.20 7.01
CA ASP A 244 41.23 5.89 8.07
C ASP A 244 40.81 4.68 8.93
N PHE A 245 39.52 4.29 8.85
CA PHE A 245 38.93 3.19 9.62
C PHE A 245 38.69 1.93 8.78
N TYR A 246 39.05 1.93 7.50
CA TYR A 246 38.77 0.84 6.57
C TYR A 246 40.00 -0.02 6.24
N ASN A 247 39.94 -1.31 6.54
CA ASN A 247 40.94 -2.28 6.08
C ASN A 247 40.54 -2.85 4.72
N GLY A 248 41.22 -2.39 3.66
CA GLY A 248 40.98 -2.88 2.30
C GLY A 248 41.39 -4.33 2.04
N SER A 249 42.25 -4.93 2.87
CA SER A 249 42.70 -6.32 2.65
C SER A 249 41.66 -7.36 3.05
N SER A 250 40.83 -7.02 4.03
CA SER A 250 39.78 -7.88 4.61
C SER A 250 38.37 -7.34 4.38
N ALA A 251 38.25 -6.21 3.67
CA ALA A 251 37.02 -5.43 3.57
C ALA A 251 36.32 -5.25 4.93
N ALA A 252 37.05 -4.72 5.91
CA ALA A 252 36.57 -4.58 7.29
C ALA A 252 36.61 -3.12 7.76
N TYR A 253 35.53 -2.64 8.36
CA TYR A 253 35.38 -1.26 8.83
C TYR A 253 35.12 -1.21 10.33
N TYR A 254 35.85 -0.34 11.03
CA TYR A 254 35.62 -0.06 12.44
C TYR A 254 36.08 1.35 12.81
N CYS A 255 35.10 2.26 13.00
CA CYS A 255 35.32 3.55 13.63
C CYS A 255 35.21 3.39 15.15
N ASN A 256 36.28 3.72 15.87
CA ASN A 256 36.35 3.72 17.33
C ASN A 256 36.22 5.13 17.93
N GLU A 257 35.79 6.11 17.13
CA GLU A 257 35.71 7.52 17.47
C GLU A 257 34.29 8.06 17.26
N SER A 258 33.97 9.18 17.91
CA SER A 258 32.72 9.89 17.60
C SER A 258 32.92 10.66 16.30
N ALA A 259 32.20 10.29 15.25
CA ALA A 259 32.28 10.94 13.94
C ALA A 259 30.89 11.28 13.40
N LEU A 260 30.84 12.27 12.50
CA LEU A 260 29.60 12.69 11.87
C LEU A 260 29.09 11.59 10.94
N ILE A 261 27.80 11.30 11.04
CA ILE A 261 27.12 10.37 10.13
C ILE A 261 27.05 11.02 8.76
N ASN A 262 27.45 10.28 7.73
CA ASN A 262 27.54 10.79 6.36
C ASN A 262 27.17 9.74 5.30
N HIS A 263 26.74 8.53 5.70
CA HIS A 263 26.45 7.45 4.78
C HIS A 263 25.37 6.49 5.29
N ASP A 264 24.47 6.09 4.38
CA ASP A 264 23.43 5.09 4.63
C ASP A 264 23.80 3.76 3.96
N ILE A 265 23.56 2.66 4.66
CA ILE A 265 23.93 1.31 4.27
C ILE A 265 22.79 0.31 4.50
N CYS A 266 22.94 -0.90 3.95
CA CYS A 266 22.08 -2.02 4.29
C CYS A 266 22.86 -3.03 5.15
N LEU A 267 22.38 -3.33 6.36
CA LEU A 267 22.80 -4.53 7.08
C LEU A 267 22.10 -5.74 6.46
N VAL A 268 22.89 -6.72 6.02
CA VAL A 268 22.40 -7.87 5.24
C VAL A 268 22.74 -9.22 5.87
N GLY A 269 23.35 -9.21 7.04
CA GLY A 269 23.78 -10.41 7.73
C GLY A 269 24.70 -10.07 8.87
N TRP A 270 25.25 -11.11 9.50
CA TRP A 270 26.23 -10.98 10.55
C TRP A 270 27.04 -12.26 10.74
N ASP A 271 28.17 -12.10 11.41
CA ASP A 271 29.01 -13.18 11.90
C ASP A 271 29.51 -12.81 13.30
N ASP A 272 29.03 -13.52 14.32
CA ASP A 272 29.43 -13.32 15.72
C ASP A 272 30.89 -13.69 15.99
N ASN A 273 31.50 -14.49 15.12
CA ASN A 273 32.88 -14.97 15.26
C ASN A 273 33.83 -14.27 14.28
N TYR A 274 33.43 -13.17 13.65
CA TYR A 274 34.30 -12.44 12.74
C TYR A 274 35.51 -11.90 13.49
N ASP A 275 36.70 -12.40 13.14
CA ASP A 275 37.95 -12.13 13.87
C ASP A 275 38.25 -10.62 13.93
N ARG A 276 38.36 -10.10 15.15
CA ARG A 276 38.72 -8.70 15.44
C ARG A 276 40.04 -8.26 14.79
N ASN A 277 40.95 -9.18 14.47
CA ASN A 277 42.24 -8.84 13.85
C ASN A 277 42.11 -8.55 12.35
N ASN A 278 40.93 -8.74 11.75
CA ASN A 278 40.66 -8.32 10.39
C ASN A 278 40.51 -6.79 10.26
N PHE A 279 40.24 -6.05 11.33
CA PHE A 279 40.11 -4.59 11.29
C PHE A 279 41.48 -3.89 11.41
N LEU A 280 41.61 -2.65 10.90
CA LEU A 280 42.86 -1.86 11.01
C LEU A 280 43.28 -1.67 12.47
N THR A 281 42.32 -1.27 13.29
CA THR A 281 42.43 -1.21 14.75
C THR A 281 41.56 -2.34 15.31
N PRO A 282 42.10 -3.30 16.07
CA PRO A 282 41.27 -4.41 16.57
C PRO A 282 40.19 -3.94 17.56
N PRO A 283 38.88 -4.11 17.28
CA PRO A 283 37.79 -3.78 18.22
C PRO A 283 37.87 -4.63 19.50
N PRO A 284 37.21 -4.26 20.61
CA PRO A 284 37.31 -4.96 21.89
C PRO A 284 37.05 -6.48 21.86
N GLY A 285 36.24 -6.96 20.92
CA GLY A 285 35.94 -8.38 20.73
C GLY A 285 35.62 -8.70 19.27
N ASP A 286 35.43 -9.99 19.00
CA ASP A 286 35.00 -10.49 17.69
C ASP A 286 33.54 -10.09 17.41
N GLY A 287 33.15 -10.21 16.15
CA GLY A 287 31.78 -10.03 15.72
C GLY A 287 31.57 -8.80 14.83
N ALA A 288 30.86 -9.02 13.73
CA ALA A 288 30.57 -8.00 12.74
C ALA A 288 29.21 -8.20 12.08
N PHE A 289 28.62 -7.09 11.64
CA PHE A 289 27.58 -7.13 10.63
C PHE A 289 28.19 -7.27 9.24
N ILE A 290 27.46 -7.95 8.35
CA ILE A 290 27.74 -7.96 6.92
C ILE A 290 26.92 -6.82 6.32
N VAL A 291 27.59 -5.98 5.53
CA VAL A 291 27.03 -4.73 5.03
C VAL A 291 27.07 -4.73 3.52
N ARG A 292 25.94 -4.37 2.89
CA ARG A 292 25.87 -4.05 1.47
C ARG A 292 26.02 -2.55 1.30
N ASN A 293 26.97 -2.16 0.46
CA ASN A 293 27.22 -0.77 0.10
C ASN A 293 26.59 -0.42 -1.27
N SER A 294 26.73 0.83 -1.68
CA SER A 294 26.20 1.41 -2.93
C SER A 294 27.28 2.04 -3.80
N TRP A 295 28.51 1.51 -3.76
CA TRP A 295 29.68 2.02 -4.51
C TRP A 295 30.15 1.04 -5.59
N GLY A 296 29.23 0.24 -6.13
CA GLY A 296 29.52 -0.75 -7.15
C GLY A 296 30.24 -2.00 -6.61
N THR A 297 30.41 -2.98 -7.50
CA THR A 297 31.01 -4.29 -7.16
C THR A 297 32.53 -4.24 -7.06
N ASP A 298 33.17 -3.21 -7.62
CA ASP A 298 34.63 -3.08 -7.61
C ASP A 298 35.17 -2.58 -6.26
N TRP A 299 34.28 -2.09 -5.38
CA TRP A 299 34.64 -1.64 -4.04
C TRP A 299 34.43 -2.75 -3.01
N GLY A 300 35.38 -2.88 -2.07
CA GLY A 300 35.32 -3.87 -1.00
C GLY A 300 35.31 -5.32 -1.48
N ASP A 301 34.53 -6.16 -0.82
CA ASP A 301 34.33 -7.56 -1.20
C ASP A 301 33.09 -7.68 -2.09
N GLY A 302 33.22 -7.30 -3.37
CA GLY A 302 32.12 -7.35 -4.33
C GLY A 302 30.99 -6.35 -4.05
N GLY A 303 31.30 -5.21 -3.43
CA GLY A 303 30.34 -4.23 -2.96
C GLY A 303 29.87 -4.44 -1.52
N TYR A 304 30.46 -5.40 -0.81
CA TYR A 304 30.16 -5.71 0.59
C TYR A 304 31.38 -5.47 1.49
N PHE A 305 31.14 -5.36 2.78
CA PHE A 305 32.18 -5.29 3.80
C PHE A 305 31.65 -5.75 5.16
N TYR A 306 32.56 -6.04 6.08
CA TYR A 306 32.25 -6.34 7.47
C TYR A 306 32.37 -5.09 8.31
N MET A 307 31.38 -4.80 9.16
CA MET A 307 31.40 -3.68 10.09
C MET A 307 31.36 -4.19 11.52
N SER A 308 32.33 -3.81 12.33
CA SER A 308 32.42 -4.28 13.72
C SER A 308 31.16 -3.94 14.51
N TYR A 309 30.70 -4.85 15.37
CA TYR A 309 29.66 -4.51 16.36
C TYR A 309 30.08 -3.37 17.28
N TYR A 310 31.37 -3.15 17.46
CA TYR A 310 31.89 -2.13 18.36
C TYR A 310 31.97 -0.73 17.74
N ASP A 311 31.62 -0.59 16.46
CA ASP A 311 31.57 0.70 15.79
C ASP A 311 30.70 1.70 16.57
N THR A 312 31.26 2.88 16.84
CA THR A 312 30.67 3.91 17.70
C THR A 312 29.60 4.75 17.00
N CYS A 313 29.54 4.70 15.67
CA CYS A 313 28.64 5.51 14.85
C CYS A 313 27.49 4.68 14.24
N LEU A 314 27.67 3.36 14.10
CA LEU A 314 26.68 2.44 13.53
C LEU A 314 25.32 2.46 14.25
N ALA A 315 24.27 2.71 13.49
CA ALA A 315 22.87 2.59 13.91
C ALA A 315 22.49 3.49 15.09
N THR A 316 23.21 4.61 15.26
CA THR A 316 23.01 5.57 16.35
C THR A 316 21.76 6.44 16.18
N GLN A 317 21.16 6.47 14.99
CA GLN A 317 19.89 7.16 14.71
C GLN A 317 18.74 6.18 14.38
N GLY A 318 18.95 4.87 14.53
CA GLY A 318 17.96 3.84 14.20
C GLY A 318 18.02 3.37 12.74
N GLY A 319 16.99 2.66 12.31
CA GLY A 319 16.90 2.14 10.95
C GLY A 319 15.47 1.81 10.54
N CYS A 320 15.32 1.23 9.35
CA CYS A 320 14.03 0.86 8.80
C CYS A 320 14.10 -0.48 8.05
N VAL A 321 12.97 -1.20 8.03
CA VAL A 321 12.70 -2.34 7.16
C VAL A 321 11.27 -2.28 6.65
N PHE A 322 11.03 -2.85 5.48
CA PHE A 322 9.69 -2.94 4.90
C PHE A 322 9.04 -4.28 5.30
N SER A 323 7.94 -4.22 6.04
CA SER A 323 7.27 -5.39 6.61
C SER A 323 6.12 -5.91 5.75
N ASN A 324 5.52 -5.05 4.92
CA ASN A 324 4.49 -5.46 3.96
C ASN A 324 4.52 -4.57 2.70
N THR A 325 4.60 -5.21 1.54
CA THR A 325 4.58 -4.56 0.22
C THR A 325 3.72 -5.40 -0.71
N GLU A 326 2.75 -4.76 -1.36
CA GLU A 326 1.71 -5.44 -2.12
C GLU A 326 1.66 -4.97 -3.58
N ASN A 327 0.93 -5.71 -4.41
CA ASN A 327 0.63 -5.31 -5.78
C ASN A 327 -0.25 -4.06 -5.82
N THR A 328 -0.11 -3.25 -6.88
CA THR A 328 -0.89 -2.01 -7.05
C THR A 328 -2.38 -2.21 -7.30
N SER A 329 -2.83 -3.45 -7.48
CA SER A 329 -4.24 -3.81 -7.55
C SER A 329 -4.95 -3.78 -6.18
N ASN A 330 -4.21 -3.63 -5.08
CA ASN A 330 -4.77 -3.67 -3.73
C ASN A 330 -5.63 -2.44 -3.40
N TYR A 331 -5.24 -1.26 -3.88
CA TYR A 331 -5.95 0.01 -3.72
C TYR A 331 -5.77 0.85 -4.97
N ASN A 332 -6.83 1.53 -5.40
CA ASN A 332 -6.82 2.31 -6.65
C ASN A 332 -6.72 3.82 -6.45
N GLN A 333 -6.86 4.29 -5.20
CA GLN A 333 -6.74 5.70 -4.86
C GLN A 333 -6.34 5.86 -3.39
N VAL A 334 -5.59 6.93 -3.13
CA VAL A 334 -5.24 7.41 -1.80
C VAL A 334 -5.82 8.81 -1.58
N TYR A 335 -6.47 9.02 -0.44
CA TYR A 335 -6.81 10.33 0.11
C TYR A 335 -5.79 10.68 1.19
N GLN A 336 -5.15 11.84 1.08
CA GLN A 336 -4.06 12.25 1.96
C GLN A 336 -3.89 13.77 1.95
N TYR A 337 -3.32 14.29 3.05
CA TYR A 337 -2.88 15.70 3.19
C TYR A 337 -1.43 15.79 3.66
N ASP A 338 -0.72 14.66 3.66
CA ASP A 338 0.60 14.48 4.26
C ASP A 338 1.63 13.87 3.28
N PRO A 339 2.00 14.57 2.18
CA PRO A 339 2.98 14.06 1.22
C PRO A 339 4.41 13.90 1.78
N TYR A 340 4.82 14.61 2.83
CA TYR A 340 6.12 14.51 3.49
C TYR A 340 6.14 13.47 4.61
N GLY A 341 4.96 13.00 5.06
CA GLY A 341 4.81 11.92 6.02
C GLY A 341 5.31 12.30 7.42
N LEU A 342 5.98 11.39 8.10
CA LEU A 342 6.45 11.61 9.48
C LEU A 342 7.59 12.65 9.51
N VAL A 343 7.25 13.91 9.84
CA VAL A 343 8.21 15.00 10.07
C VAL A 343 8.38 15.26 11.56
N ASN A 344 7.29 15.20 12.34
CA ASN A 344 7.33 15.37 13.78
C ASN A 344 6.15 14.63 14.47
N MET A 345 6.08 14.69 15.80
CA MET A 345 5.05 14.06 16.61
C MET A 345 4.44 15.01 17.65
N THR A 346 3.17 14.81 17.99
CA THR A 346 2.42 15.65 18.93
C THR A 346 1.44 14.82 19.77
N GLY A 347 0.86 15.44 20.79
CA GLY A 347 -0.07 14.80 21.72
C GLY A 347 -0.58 15.74 22.81
N PHE A 348 -1.04 15.13 23.90
CA PHE A 348 -1.66 15.84 25.03
C PHE A 348 -1.05 15.40 26.37
N ASN A 349 0.27 15.29 26.43
CA ASN A 349 1.02 14.86 27.62
C ASN A 349 0.58 13.50 28.15
N GLY A 350 0.29 12.57 27.23
CA GLY A 350 -0.24 11.27 27.57
C GLY A 350 -0.09 10.29 26.41
N GLU A 351 -0.07 9.02 26.76
CA GLU A 351 0.12 7.92 25.79
C GLU A 351 -1.02 7.78 24.79
N THR A 352 -2.16 8.44 25.04
CA THR A 352 -3.37 8.32 24.21
C THR A 352 -3.77 9.66 23.62
N ALA A 353 -4.04 9.66 22.32
CA ALA A 353 -4.63 10.80 21.62
C ALA A 353 -5.53 10.31 20.48
N TRP A 354 -6.35 11.24 19.97
CA TRP A 354 -7.17 11.06 18.79
C TRP A 354 -6.71 12.02 17.71
N PHE A 355 -6.75 11.55 16.46
CA PHE A 355 -6.48 12.37 15.29
C PHE A 355 -7.39 11.97 14.14
N SER A 356 -7.63 12.89 13.22
CA SER A 356 -8.55 12.67 12.10
C SER A 356 -8.17 13.51 10.90
N ASN A 357 -8.50 13.00 9.72
CA ASN A 357 -8.60 13.80 8.49
C ASN A 357 -10.04 13.72 7.95
N LEU A 358 -10.54 14.86 7.45
CA LEU A 358 -11.80 14.99 6.73
C LEU A 358 -11.49 15.08 5.24
N PHE A 359 -12.03 14.16 4.46
CA PHE A 359 -11.84 14.09 3.03
C PHE A 359 -13.15 14.33 2.30
N THR A 360 -13.06 14.86 1.08
CA THR A 360 -14.18 14.89 0.13
C THR A 360 -13.96 13.84 -0.94
N ALA A 361 -14.87 12.87 -1.02
CA ALA A 361 -14.81 11.82 -2.01
C ALA A 361 -14.92 12.37 -3.43
N ASN A 362 -14.02 11.99 -4.33
CA ASN A 362 -14.06 12.35 -5.75
C ASN A 362 -14.40 11.16 -6.66
N THR A 363 -14.70 10.00 -6.06
CA THR A 363 -15.07 8.74 -6.73
C THR A 363 -16.24 8.08 -6.00
N THR A 364 -16.88 7.12 -6.66
CA THR A 364 -17.87 6.20 -6.06
C THR A 364 -17.24 4.93 -5.49
N ASN A 365 -15.92 4.78 -5.62
CA ASN A 365 -15.20 3.62 -5.14
C ASN A 365 -15.21 3.55 -3.62
N PRO A 366 -15.48 2.37 -3.02
CA PRO A 366 -15.63 2.26 -1.58
C PRO A 366 -14.28 2.35 -0.87
N LEU A 367 -14.28 2.90 0.35
CA LEU A 367 -13.12 2.81 1.23
C LEU A 367 -12.92 1.35 1.67
N LYS A 368 -11.65 0.98 1.83
CA LYS A 368 -11.25 -0.36 2.25
C LYS A 368 -10.05 -0.40 3.18
N ALA A 369 -9.35 0.72 3.40
CA ALA A 369 -8.30 0.80 4.40
C ALA A 369 -8.02 2.24 4.83
N ALA A 370 -7.25 2.37 5.91
CA ALA A 370 -6.58 3.60 6.30
C ALA A 370 -5.15 3.28 6.76
N SER A 371 -4.23 4.23 6.60
CA SER A 371 -2.86 4.09 7.08
C SER A 371 -2.45 5.24 7.98
N PHE A 372 -1.62 4.94 8.97
CA PHE A 372 -1.05 5.91 9.89
C PHE A 372 0.23 5.34 10.54
N TYR A 373 0.95 6.19 11.25
CA TYR A 373 2.13 5.76 12.01
C TYR A 373 1.76 5.33 13.43
N SER A 374 2.44 4.31 13.94
CA SER A 374 2.55 3.99 15.37
C SER A 374 3.97 4.27 15.83
N LEU A 375 4.14 5.10 16.86
CA LEU A 375 5.46 5.57 17.26
C LEU A 375 6.07 4.77 18.43
N ALA A 376 5.35 3.76 18.96
CA ALA A 376 5.84 2.84 19.98
C ALA A 376 5.49 1.38 19.62
N PRO A 377 6.22 0.38 20.16
CA PRO A 377 5.78 -1.00 20.06
C PRO A 377 4.52 -1.25 20.88
N ASN A 378 3.75 -2.24 20.46
CA ASN A 378 2.48 -2.62 21.09
C ASN A 378 1.46 -1.48 21.21
N SER A 379 1.52 -0.49 20.30
CA SER A 379 0.51 0.55 20.22
C SER A 379 -0.85 -0.06 19.94
N THR A 380 -1.87 0.32 20.71
CA THR A 380 -3.26 -0.07 20.44
C THR A 380 -3.96 1.04 19.67
N TYR A 381 -4.89 0.67 18.80
CA TYR A 381 -5.66 1.64 18.04
C TYR A 381 -7.14 1.29 17.97
N ASN A 382 -7.97 2.32 17.78
CA ASN A 382 -9.29 2.23 17.18
C ASN A 382 -9.28 3.12 15.93
N VAL A 383 -9.59 2.54 14.76
CA VAL A 383 -9.85 3.30 13.53
C VAL A 383 -11.34 3.29 13.26
N SER A 384 -11.92 4.45 12.99
CA SER A 384 -13.35 4.64 12.73
C SER A 384 -13.56 5.52 11.50
N VAL A 385 -14.66 5.31 10.78
CA VAL A 385 -15.06 6.11 9.62
C VAL A 385 -16.46 6.67 9.83
N TYR A 386 -16.61 7.98 9.70
CA TYR A 386 -17.91 8.66 9.76
C TYR A 386 -18.24 9.28 8.41
N LEU A 387 -19.47 9.06 7.95
CA LEU A 387 -19.98 9.65 6.70
C LEU A 387 -20.77 10.93 7.00
N ASN A 388 -20.58 11.94 6.16
CA ASN A 388 -21.22 13.25 6.25
C ASN A 388 -21.02 13.98 7.60
N PRO A 389 -19.78 14.06 8.13
CA PRO A 389 -19.52 14.89 9.31
C PRO A 389 -19.89 16.36 9.03
N GLN A 390 -20.34 17.05 10.08
CA GLN A 390 -20.82 18.43 10.04
C GLN A 390 -19.95 19.34 10.90
N ASN A 391 -19.96 20.64 10.58
CA ASN A 391 -19.34 21.70 11.39
C ASN A 391 -17.87 21.42 11.78
N ASN A 392 -17.08 20.84 10.88
CA ASN A 392 -15.69 20.47 11.13
C ASN A 392 -15.50 19.60 12.39
N ASN A 393 -16.50 18.78 12.72
CA ASN A 393 -16.42 17.82 13.80
C ASN A 393 -16.31 16.40 13.20
N PRO A 394 -15.13 15.76 13.30
CA PRO A 394 -14.88 14.43 12.74
C PRO A 394 -15.86 13.34 13.16
N THR A 395 -16.46 13.39 14.34
CA THR A 395 -17.31 12.30 14.89
C THR A 395 -18.81 12.62 14.82
N SER A 396 -19.19 13.75 14.22
CA SER A 396 -20.60 14.19 14.14
C SER A 396 -21.44 13.50 13.05
N GLY A 397 -20.78 12.79 12.12
CA GLY A 397 -21.43 12.08 11.02
C GLY A 397 -22.03 10.73 11.43
N ILE A 398 -22.41 9.93 10.44
CA ILE A 398 -22.90 8.58 10.62
C ILE A 398 -21.70 7.63 10.74
N LEU A 399 -21.50 7.04 11.92
CA LEU A 399 -20.50 5.98 12.11
C LEU A 399 -20.81 4.80 11.17
N SER A 400 -19.93 4.58 10.19
CA SER A 400 -20.12 3.58 9.14
C SER A 400 -19.15 2.41 9.25
N TYR A 401 -18.04 2.59 9.97
CA TYR A 401 -17.08 1.54 10.25
C TYR A 401 -16.29 1.84 11.51
N TRP A 402 -15.87 0.79 12.22
CA TRP A 402 -14.82 0.88 13.24
C TRP A 402 -14.08 -0.46 13.39
N LYS A 403 -12.83 -0.40 13.83
CA LYS A 403 -11.99 -1.56 14.14
C LYS A 403 -10.97 -1.24 15.22
N ASN A 404 -10.78 -2.15 16.15
CA ASN A 404 -9.69 -2.11 17.12
C ASN A 404 -8.55 -3.03 16.66
N GLY A 405 -7.33 -2.69 17.08
CA GLY A 405 -6.19 -3.59 16.89
C GLY A 405 -4.99 -3.20 17.72
N VAL A 406 -3.93 -3.99 17.56
CA VAL A 406 -2.61 -3.77 18.16
C VAL A 406 -1.59 -3.78 17.03
N ILE A 407 -0.68 -2.82 17.05
CA ILE A 407 0.47 -2.75 16.16
C ILE A 407 1.69 -3.12 16.99
N ALA A 408 2.32 -4.25 16.66
CA ALA A 408 3.38 -4.84 17.46
C ALA A 408 4.67 -3.99 17.44
N SER A 409 5.02 -3.42 16.29
CA SER A 409 6.28 -2.68 16.11
C SER A 409 6.01 -1.25 15.63
N PRO A 410 6.81 -0.26 16.06
CA PRO A 410 6.64 1.12 15.60
C PRO A 410 6.91 1.24 14.09
N GLY A 411 6.22 2.14 13.43
CA GLY A 411 6.41 2.47 12.01
C GLY A 411 5.11 2.81 11.28
N TYR A 412 5.13 2.67 9.96
CA TYR A 412 3.99 2.96 9.08
C TYR A 412 3.15 1.71 8.88
N ASN A 413 1.83 1.83 9.01
CA ASN A 413 0.92 0.68 8.98
C ASN A 413 -0.34 1.01 8.19
N THR A 414 -0.71 0.12 7.27
CA THR A 414 -2.02 0.14 6.59
C THR A 414 -2.95 -0.88 7.24
N ILE A 415 -4.10 -0.40 7.71
CA ILE A 415 -5.12 -1.19 8.39
C ILE A 415 -6.25 -1.49 7.40
N PRO A 416 -6.36 -2.75 6.91
CA PRO A 416 -7.46 -3.13 6.04
C PRO A 416 -8.76 -3.20 6.83
N PHE A 417 -9.82 -2.68 6.22
CA PHE A 417 -11.17 -2.74 6.74
C PHE A 417 -11.82 -4.06 6.35
N ASP A 418 -12.60 -4.64 7.25
CA ASP A 418 -13.24 -5.95 7.01
C ASP A 418 -14.42 -5.82 6.04
N ASN A 419 -15.03 -4.63 5.96
CA ASN A 419 -16.15 -4.33 5.05
C ASN A 419 -15.79 -3.20 4.07
N TYR A 420 -16.52 -3.12 2.97
CA TYR A 420 -16.48 -1.98 2.05
C TYR A 420 -17.34 -0.85 2.60
N ILE A 421 -16.87 0.40 2.50
CA ILE A 421 -17.63 1.58 2.92
C ILE A 421 -17.96 2.38 1.65
N PRO A 422 -19.20 2.29 1.13
CA PRO A 422 -19.59 2.99 -0.09
C PRO A 422 -19.45 4.50 0.05
N LEU A 423 -18.96 5.13 -1.01
CA LEU A 423 -18.84 6.58 -1.13
C LEU A 423 -19.69 7.11 -2.29
N SER A 424 -20.08 8.37 -2.19
CA SER A 424 -20.63 9.15 -3.31
C SER A 424 -19.69 10.30 -3.65
N ILE A 425 -19.59 10.68 -4.92
CA ILE A 425 -18.82 11.85 -5.34
C ILE A 425 -19.36 13.10 -4.63
N GLY A 426 -18.46 13.91 -4.05
CA GLY A 426 -18.77 15.08 -3.24
C GLY A 426 -19.13 14.77 -1.79
N GLN A 427 -19.21 13.50 -1.39
CA GLN A 427 -19.49 13.11 -0.02
C GLN A 427 -18.29 13.41 0.87
N VAL A 428 -18.52 14.14 1.96
CA VAL A 428 -17.50 14.31 3.01
C VAL A 428 -17.50 13.07 3.91
N PHE A 429 -16.32 12.57 4.24
CA PHE A 429 -16.13 11.52 5.23
C PHE A 429 -14.92 11.84 6.11
N SER A 430 -14.93 11.37 7.35
CA SER A 430 -13.77 11.44 8.23
C SER A 430 -13.21 10.05 8.49
N VAL A 431 -11.89 9.96 8.60
CA VAL A 431 -11.22 8.83 9.23
C VAL A 431 -10.69 9.30 10.56
N VAL A 432 -11.12 8.66 11.63
CA VAL A 432 -10.77 8.99 13.01
C VAL A 432 -9.95 7.85 13.59
N VAL A 433 -8.79 8.17 14.18
CA VAL A 433 -7.95 7.20 14.87
C VAL A 433 -7.80 7.62 16.32
N LYS A 434 -8.14 6.73 17.24
CA LYS A 434 -7.63 6.75 18.62
C LYS A 434 -6.39 5.87 18.65
N ILE A 435 -5.27 6.40 19.11
CA ILE A 435 -4.05 5.63 19.31
C ILE A 435 -3.60 5.72 20.76
N THR A 436 -3.14 4.60 21.32
CA THR A 436 -2.43 4.54 22.59
C THR A 436 -1.07 3.93 22.34
N SER A 437 0.00 4.70 22.56
CA SER A 437 1.38 4.29 22.33
C SER A 437 2.15 4.30 23.65
N PRO A 438 2.49 3.12 24.20
CA PRO A 438 3.16 3.01 25.49
C PRO A 438 4.49 3.77 25.53
N GLY A 439 4.73 4.52 26.61
CA GLY A 439 6.00 5.19 26.88
C GLY A 439 6.28 6.48 26.10
N ILE A 440 5.35 6.98 25.28
CA ILE A 440 5.48 8.25 24.56
C ILE A 440 4.34 9.20 24.89
N GLN A 441 4.63 10.50 25.03
CA GLN A 441 3.61 11.50 25.38
C GLN A 441 2.98 12.18 24.16
N SER A 442 3.62 12.02 23.00
CA SER A 442 3.23 12.58 21.72
C SER A 442 2.97 11.48 20.68
N PRO A 443 1.84 10.75 20.77
CA PRO A 443 1.62 9.56 19.96
C PRO A 443 1.14 9.82 18.53
N VAL A 444 0.91 11.08 18.14
CA VAL A 444 0.36 11.46 16.83
C VAL A 444 1.46 11.95 15.90
N ALA A 445 1.70 11.25 14.81
CA ALA A 445 2.59 11.68 13.73
C ALA A 445 1.95 12.79 12.88
N TYR A 446 2.75 13.80 12.52
CA TYR A 446 2.31 14.87 11.62
C TYR A 446 3.44 15.39 10.72
N GLU A 447 3.04 16.06 9.64
CA GLU A 447 3.92 16.92 8.84
C GLU A 447 3.59 18.39 9.05
N TYR A 448 4.58 19.25 8.84
CA TYR A 448 4.42 20.70 8.86
C TYR A 448 5.55 21.36 8.04
N PRO A 449 5.46 22.67 7.77
CA PRO A 449 6.54 23.40 7.11
C PRO A 449 7.76 23.47 8.03
N LEU A 450 8.75 22.63 7.76
CA LEU A 450 10.05 22.66 8.41
C LEU A 450 11.08 23.17 7.42
N MET A 451 11.71 24.31 7.74
CA MET A 451 12.76 24.89 6.92
C MET A 451 13.92 23.90 6.72
N ASN A 452 14.45 23.84 5.50
CA ASN A 452 15.52 22.93 5.07
C ASN A 452 15.14 21.44 5.17
N TYR A 453 13.84 21.13 5.11
CA TYR A 453 13.36 19.75 5.02
C TYR A 453 12.06 19.67 4.22
N SER A 454 10.95 20.15 4.81
CA SER A 454 9.59 20.08 4.27
C SER A 454 8.94 21.46 4.20
N SER A 455 9.70 22.52 3.86
CA SER A 455 9.21 23.92 3.91
C SER A 455 7.95 24.19 3.09
N ARG A 456 7.64 23.29 2.15
CA ARG A 456 6.50 23.34 1.24
C ARG A 456 5.31 22.50 1.69
N ALA A 457 5.35 21.92 2.89
CA ALA A 457 4.16 21.32 3.50
C ALA A 457 3.07 22.40 3.65
N THR A 458 1.84 22.02 3.31
CA THR A 458 0.68 22.93 3.35
C THR A 458 -0.53 22.16 3.80
N SER A 459 -1.39 22.81 4.59
CA SER A 459 -2.64 22.24 5.09
C SER A 459 -3.68 23.35 5.16
N ASN A 460 -4.94 23.02 4.88
CA ASN A 460 -6.05 23.96 5.03
C ASN A 460 -6.80 23.72 6.35
N PHE A 461 -7.35 24.79 6.90
CA PHE A 461 -8.34 24.68 7.97
C PHE A 461 -9.52 23.81 7.53
N GLY A 462 -9.94 22.90 8.39
CA GLY A 462 -11.02 21.96 8.15
C GLY A 462 -10.59 20.59 7.62
N GLU A 463 -9.29 20.39 7.33
CA GLU A 463 -8.77 19.11 6.81
C GLU A 463 -8.38 18.16 7.95
N GLY A 464 -7.43 18.55 8.79
CA GLY A 464 -6.87 17.72 9.86
C GLY A 464 -7.26 18.16 11.26
N PHE A 465 -7.43 17.21 12.17
CA PHE A 465 -7.84 17.47 13.56
C PHE A 465 -7.11 16.57 14.56
N ILE A 466 -6.94 17.08 15.79
CA ILE A 466 -6.43 16.35 16.95
C ILE A 466 -7.37 16.53 18.15
N SER A 467 -7.39 15.56 19.06
CA SER A 467 -8.23 15.58 20.26
C SER A 467 -7.65 14.75 21.40
N SER A 468 -7.89 15.19 22.63
CA SER A 468 -7.48 14.50 23.88
C SER A 468 -8.55 13.57 24.43
N ASP A 469 -9.80 13.68 23.97
CA ASP A 469 -10.96 12.97 24.51
C ASP A 469 -11.83 12.29 23.43
N GLY A 470 -11.57 12.56 22.15
CA GLY A 470 -12.35 12.09 21.00
C GLY A 470 -13.69 12.82 20.80
N VAL A 471 -13.94 13.89 21.56
CA VAL A 471 -15.19 14.68 21.57
C VAL A 471 -14.92 16.13 21.18
N THR A 472 -13.91 16.74 21.79
CA THR A 472 -13.47 18.12 21.56
C THR A 472 -12.30 18.10 20.60
N TRP A 473 -12.48 18.71 19.43
CA TRP A 473 -11.50 18.66 18.34
C TRP A 473 -10.84 20.02 18.13
N LEU A 474 -9.52 20.00 18.00
CA LEU A 474 -8.71 21.13 17.57
C LEU A 474 -8.33 20.93 16.11
N ASP A 475 -8.41 22.00 15.32
CA ASP A 475 -7.94 22.00 13.94
C ASP A 475 -6.41 21.99 13.92
N MET A 476 -5.82 21.03 13.21
CA MET A 476 -4.37 20.81 13.20
C MET A 476 -3.63 22.02 12.64
N ALA A 477 -4.11 22.61 11.53
CA ALA A 477 -3.52 23.79 10.92
C ALA A 477 -3.67 25.04 11.81
N GLY A 478 -4.67 25.04 12.69
CA GLY A 478 -4.86 26.07 13.72
C GLY A 478 -3.93 25.95 14.91
N VAL A 479 -3.54 24.73 15.30
CA VAL A 479 -2.59 24.47 16.38
C VAL A 479 -1.16 24.68 15.90
N ILE A 480 -0.82 24.11 14.75
CA ILE A 480 0.50 24.21 14.12
C ILE A 480 0.26 24.64 12.68
N GLY A 481 0.73 25.84 12.32
CA GLY A 481 0.48 26.44 11.01
C GLY A 481 0.84 25.49 9.87
N ASN A 482 -0.12 25.25 8.97
CA ASN A 482 0.02 24.37 7.80
C ASN A 482 0.35 22.89 8.12
N ALA A 483 0.07 22.41 9.33
CA ALA A 483 0.33 21.02 9.69
C ALA A 483 -0.81 20.06 9.30
N SER A 484 -0.44 18.83 8.96
CA SER A 484 -1.35 17.73 8.62
C SER A 484 -1.00 16.49 9.43
N VAL A 485 -1.99 15.86 10.05
CA VAL A 485 -1.78 14.55 10.70
C VAL A 485 -1.50 13.48 9.64
N CYS A 486 -0.58 12.57 9.93
CA CYS A 486 -0.18 11.50 9.02
C CYS A 486 -1.23 10.38 8.98
N LEU A 487 -2.32 10.63 8.26
CA LEU A 487 -3.47 9.72 8.13
C LEU A 487 -3.99 9.71 6.71
N LYS A 488 -3.98 8.54 6.09
CA LYS A 488 -4.45 8.32 4.72
C LYS A 488 -5.63 7.37 4.69
N ALA A 489 -6.47 7.49 3.66
CA ALA A 489 -7.58 6.57 3.40
C ALA A 489 -7.50 6.02 1.98
N PHE A 490 -7.85 4.74 1.79
CA PHE A 490 -7.70 4.05 0.52
C PHE A 490 -9.01 3.47 0.02
N THR A 491 -9.24 3.59 -1.28
CA THR A 491 -10.37 2.93 -1.96
C THR A 491 -9.91 1.73 -2.78
N VAL A 492 -10.88 0.90 -3.18
CA VAL A 492 -10.67 -0.16 -4.16
C VAL A 492 -11.59 0.02 -5.35
N ASN A 493 -11.30 -0.67 -6.45
CA ASN A 493 -12.17 -0.66 -7.64
C ASN A 493 -13.59 -1.13 -7.31
N ALA A 494 -14.57 -0.45 -7.91
CA ALA A 494 -15.97 -0.86 -7.88
C ALA A 494 -16.51 -1.04 -9.30
N ALA A 495 -17.17 -2.18 -9.53
CA ALA A 495 -17.88 -2.46 -10.76
C ALA A 495 -19.39 -2.39 -10.52
N GLY A 496 -20.18 -2.26 -11.59
CA GLY A 496 -21.63 -2.27 -11.53
C GLY A 496 -22.17 -3.38 -12.43
N LEU A 497 -22.36 -4.58 -11.90
CA LEU A 497 -22.80 -5.71 -12.73
C LEU A 497 -24.33 -5.73 -12.83
N VAL A 498 -24.87 -5.54 -14.02
CA VAL A 498 -26.31 -5.58 -14.31
C VAL A 498 -26.62 -6.84 -15.09
N LEU A 499 -27.41 -7.70 -14.49
CA LEU A 499 -27.84 -8.96 -15.08
C LEU A 499 -29.22 -8.79 -15.74
N SER A 500 -29.38 -9.34 -16.94
CA SER A 500 -30.70 -9.57 -17.55
C SER A 500 -30.80 -10.98 -18.11
N GLN A 501 -32.01 -11.53 -18.11
CA GLN A 501 -32.29 -12.87 -18.59
C GLN A 501 -33.61 -12.90 -19.35
N GLU A 502 -33.64 -13.60 -20.47
CA GLU A 502 -34.81 -13.75 -21.33
C GLU A 502 -34.88 -15.17 -21.92
N THR A 503 -36.09 -15.62 -22.29
CA THR A 503 -36.30 -16.83 -23.08
C THR A 503 -37.05 -16.48 -24.36
N ASP A 504 -36.72 -17.14 -25.47
CA ASP A 504 -37.47 -17.00 -26.72
C ASP A 504 -38.87 -17.61 -26.64
N THR A 505 -39.06 -18.59 -25.74
CA THR A 505 -40.26 -19.40 -25.62
C THR A 505 -40.64 -19.53 -24.15
N PRO A 506 -41.41 -18.60 -23.56
CA PRO A 506 -41.78 -18.63 -22.14
C PRO A 506 -42.79 -19.74 -21.79
N ASN A 507 -43.55 -20.22 -22.79
CA ASN A 507 -44.57 -21.27 -22.62
C ASN A 507 -44.36 -22.44 -23.61
N PRO A 508 -43.27 -23.21 -23.50
CA PRO A 508 -42.99 -24.32 -24.42
C PRO A 508 -43.89 -25.53 -24.13
N GLN A 509 -44.09 -26.38 -25.14
CA GLN A 509 -44.63 -27.73 -24.93
C GLN A 509 -43.52 -28.72 -24.53
N PRO A 510 -43.86 -29.84 -23.87
CA PRO A 510 -42.89 -30.91 -23.65
C PRO A 510 -42.26 -31.40 -24.96
N GLY A 511 -40.94 -31.39 -25.04
CA GLY A 511 -40.16 -31.73 -26.23
C GLY A 511 -39.75 -30.52 -27.08
N ASP A 512 -40.24 -29.32 -26.79
CA ASP A 512 -39.82 -28.12 -27.52
C ASP A 512 -38.40 -27.68 -27.08
N PRO A 513 -37.53 -27.32 -28.03
CA PRO A 513 -36.30 -26.62 -27.71
C PRO A 513 -36.62 -25.18 -27.31
N ILE A 514 -35.98 -24.71 -26.25
CA ILE A 514 -36.02 -23.31 -25.81
C ILE A 514 -34.62 -22.72 -25.81
N GLN A 515 -34.54 -21.40 -25.93
CA GLN A 515 -33.31 -20.65 -25.78
C GLN A 515 -33.40 -19.70 -24.60
N VAL A 516 -32.56 -19.90 -23.59
CA VAL A 516 -32.35 -18.97 -22.48
C VAL A 516 -31.15 -18.10 -22.78
N THR A 517 -31.34 -16.79 -22.79
CA THR A 517 -30.27 -15.80 -23.01
C THR A 517 -30.01 -15.03 -21.73
N ILE A 518 -28.76 -15.04 -21.27
CA ILE A 518 -28.28 -14.27 -20.13
C ILE A 518 -27.31 -13.21 -20.64
N LYS A 519 -27.53 -11.95 -20.25
CA LYS A 519 -26.61 -10.84 -20.54
C LYS A 519 -26.15 -10.24 -19.23
N LEU A 520 -24.84 -10.13 -19.08
CA LEU A 520 -24.21 -9.45 -17.96
C LEU A 520 -23.48 -8.22 -18.48
N PHE A 521 -23.96 -7.03 -18.10
CA PHE A 521 -23.38 -5.75 -18.48
C PHE A 521 -22.61 -5.15 -17.30
N ASN A 522 -21.40 -4.67 -17.52
CA ASN A 522 -20.69 -3.88 -16.52
C ASN A 522 -20.91 -2.37 -16.77
N GLN A 523 -21.78 -1.76 -15.97
CA GLN A 523 -22.05 -0.32 -16.03
C GLN A 523 -20.98 0.54 -15.33
N GLY A 524 -19.94 -0.08 -14.76
CA GLY A 524 -18.76 0.59 -14.22
C GLY A 524 -18.91 1.16 -12.80
N PRO A 525 -18.00 2.07 -12.40
CA PRO A 525 -16.99 2.70 -13.26
C PRO A 525 -15.80 1.81 -13.64
N ASP A 526 -15.46 0.80 -12.85
CA ASP A 526 -14.24 0.01 -13.04
C ASP A 526 -14.50 -1.37 -13.67
N THR A 527 -13.41 -2.02 -14.11
CA THR A 527 -13.41 -3.41 -14.57
C THR A 527 -13.82 -4.36 -13.44
N ALA A 528 -14.78 -5.24 -13.72
CA ALA A 528 -15.11 -6.34 -12.84
C ALA A 528 -14.12 -7.49 -13.09
N SER A 529 -13.37 -7.89 -12.08
CA SER A 529 -12.38 -8.96 -12.20
C SER A 529 -12.94 -10.30 -11.70
N GLY A 530 -12.47 -11.39 -12.30
CA GLY A 530 -12.82 -12.76 -11.88
C GLY A 530 -14.34 -13.02 -11.83
N VAL A 531 -15.08 -12.49 -12.81
CA VAL A 531 -16.53 -12.59 -12.86
C VAL A 531 -16.97 -14.02 -13.17
N THR A 532 -17.86 -14.54 -12.33
CA THR A 532 -18.55 -15.81 -12.57
C THR A 532 -20.06 -15.64 -12.44
N VAL A 533 -20.80 -16.44 -13.20
CA VAL A 533 -22.26 -16.47 -13.17
C VAL A 533 -22.69 -17.92 -12.95
N ASN A 534 -23.49 -18.17 -11.93
CA ASN A 534 -24.05 -19.48 -11.66
C ASN A 534 -25.49 -19.54 -12.19
N ASP A 535 -25.68 -20.33 -13.24
CA ASP A 535 -26.96 -20.61 -13.90
C ASP A 535 -27.11 -22.12 -14.13
N LYS A 536 -27.73 -22.81 -13.18
CA LYS A 536 -28.01 -24.24 -13.29
C LYS A 536 -29.45 -24.45 -13.73
N LEU A 537 -29.62 -25.01 -14.93
CA LEU A 537 -30.94 -25.31 -15.46
C LEU A 537 -31.75 -26.18 -14.48
N PRO A 538 -33.03 -25.83 -14.23
CA PRO A 538 -33.92 -26.61 -13.39
C PRO A 538 -34.21 -27.99 -14.01
N SER A 539 -34.60 -28.97 -13.20
CA SER A 539 -34.74 -30.38 -13.62
C SER A 539 -35.73 -30.65 -14.76
N GLY A 540 -36.67 -29.72 -15.01
CA GLY A 540 -37.59 -29.79 -16.16
C GLY A 540 -37.03 -29.29 -17.48
N LEU A 541 -35.79 -28.79 -17.49
CA LEU A 541 -35.08 -28.30 -18.67
C LEU A 541 -33.81 -29.12 -18.86
N SER A 542 -33.71 -29.86 -19.96
CA SER A 542 -32.54 -30.69 -20.26
C SER A 542 -31.57 -29.93 -21.18
N PHE A 543 -30.33 -29.75 -20.74
CA PHE A 543 -29.30 -29.07 -21.53
C PHE A 543 -29.08 -29.73 -22.91
N LEU A 544 -28.97 -28.92 -23.96
CA LEU A 544 -28.62 -29.37 -25.32
C LEU A 544 -27.26 -28.81 -25.78
N SER A 545 -27.09 -27.49 -25.72
CA SER A 545 -25.85 -26.81 -26.15
C SER A 545 -25.79 -25.42 -25.54
N TYR A 546 -24.62 -24.79 -25.55
CA TYR A 546 -24.49 -23.36 -25.26
C TYR A 546 -23.61 -22.65 -26.28
N TRP A 547 -23.70 -21.32 -26.29
CA TRP A 547 -22.73 -20.41 -26.88
C TRP A 547 -22.49 -19.27 -25.90
N ALA A 548 -21.23 -18.87 -25.72
CA ALA A 548 -20.87 -17.74 -24.88
C ALA A 548 -20.03 -16.74 -25.70
N SER A 549 -20.29 -15.45 -25.53
CA SER A 549 -19.46 -14.40 -26.15
C SER A 549 -18.09 -14.28 -25.48
N SER A 550 -18.01 -14.66 -24.20
CA SER A 550 -16.83 -14.59 -23.35
C SER A 550 -16.81 -15.76 -22.37
N GLY A 551 -15.61 -16.27 -22.08
CA GLY A 551 -15.43 -17.32 -21.08
C GLY A 551 -16.02 -18.68 -21.48
N THR A 552 -16.24 -19.54 -20.49
CA THR A 552 -16.71 -20.93 -20.69
C THR A 552 -17.82 -21.27 -19.72
N TYR A 553 -18.83 -22.02 -20.19
CA TYR A 553 -19.93 -22.53 -19.37
C TYR A 553 -19.81 -24.03 -19.17
N ASP A 554 -19.92 -24.48 -17.93
CA ASP A 554 -20.03 -25.90 -17.58
C ASP A 554 -21.51 -26.25 -17.28
N PRO A 555 -22.19 -27.01 -18.14
CA PRO A 555 -23.60 -27.37 -17.94
C PRO A 555 -23.83 -28.32 -16.76
N ALA A 556 -22.81 -29.04 -16.27
CA ALA A 556 -22.99 -29.95 -15.13
C ALA A 556 -23.10 -29.18 -13.81
N SER A 557 -22.21 -28.20 -13.61
CA SER A 557 -22.23 -27.31 -12.45
C SER A 557 -23.19 -26.13 -12.59
N GLY A 558 -23.42 -25.65 -13.81
CA GLY A 558 -24.10 -24.38 -14.10
C GLY A 558 -23.17 -23.17 -14.02
N LEU A 559 -21.85 -23.36 -13.89
CA LEU A 559 -20.90 -22.26 -13.74
C LEU A 559 -20.49 -21.71 -15.11
N TRP A 560 -20.74 -20.42 -15.34
CA TRP A 560 -20.17 -19.63 -16.42
C TRP A 560 -19.02 -18.78 -15.90
N ASN A 561 -17.80 -19.12 -16.28
CA ASN A 561 -16.60 -18.38 -15.91
C ASN A 561 -16.27 -17.35 -17.01
N ILE A 562 -16.54 -16.07 -16.76
CA ILE A 562 -16.34 -14.98 -17.73
C ILE A 562 -14.90 -14.47 -17.69
N GLY A 563 -14.28 -14.44 -16.52
CA GLY A 563 -13.01 -13.73 -16.30
C GLY A 563 -13.24 -12.24 -16.08
N ASP A 564 -12.40 -11.39 -16.67
CA ASP A 564 -12.53 -9.95 -16.51
C ASP A 564 -13.57 -9.37 -17.46
N LEU A 565 -14.44 -8.50 -16.96
CA LEU A 565 -15.44 -7.77 -17.72
C LEU A 565 -15.16 -6.26 -17.60
N PRO A 566 -14.52 -5.64 -18.61
CA PRO A 566 -14.19 -4.22 -18.61
C PRO A 566 -15.44 -3.32 -18.51
N TYR A 567 -15.23 -2.07 -18.09
CA TYR A 567 -16.27 -1.05 -18.10
C TYR A 567 -16.94 -0.95 -19.48
N ASN A 568 -18.28 -0.83 -19.47
CA ASN A 568 -19.13 -0.67 -20.65
C ASN A 568 -19.09 -1.85 -21.62
N GLN A 569 -18.74 -3.05 -21.14
CA GLN A 569 -18.78 -4.30 -21.90
C GLN A 569 -19.94 -5.19 -21.45
N THR A 570 -20.43 -6.02 -22.37
CA THR A 570 -21.46 -7.03 -22.12
C THR A 570 -20.94 -8.41 -22.44
N ALA A 571 -21.09 -9.34 -21.51
CA ALA A 571 -20.94 -10.76 -21.76
C ALA A 571 -22.32 -11.38 -22.00
N ILE A 572 -22.44 -12.30 -22.96
CA ILE A 572 -23.68 -12.98 -23.32
C ILE A 572 -23.47 -14.50 -23.25
N LEU A 573 -24.38 -15.19 -22.57
CA LEU A 573 -24.51 -16.65 -22.59
C LEU A 573 -25.88 -17.02 -23.17
N ILE A 574 -25.86 -17.92 -24.15
CA ILE A 574 -27.04 -18.50 -24.77
C ILE A 574 -27.03 -19.99 -24.47
N ILE A 575 -28.04 -20.47 -23.73
CA ILE A 575 -28.24 -21.89 -23.42
C ILE A 575 -29.45 -22.39 -24.19
N LYS A 576 -29.26 -23.46 -24.97
CA LYS A 576 -30.35 -24.21 -25.58
C LYS A 576 -30.68 -25.40 -24.70
N ALA A 577 -31.95 -25.53 -24.35
CA ALA A 577 -32.46 -26.61 -23.51
C ALA A 577 -33.72 -27.22 -24.12
N LEU A 578 -34.04 -28.45 -23.73
CA LEU A 578 -35.28 -29.13 -24.07
C LEU A 578 -36.24 -29.04 -22.89
N ALA A 579 -37.47 -28.58 -23.12
CA ALA A 579 -38.53 -28.63 -22.10
C ALA A 579 -38.96 -30.08 -21.89
N SER A 580 -38.43 -30.78 -20.88
CA SER A 580 -38.56 -32.24 -20.76
C SER A 580 -39.73 -32.68 -19.89
N GLN A 581 -40.23 -31.81 -19.01
CA GLN A 581 -41.29 -32.13 -18.04
C GLN A 581 -42.31 -31.00 -17.95
N LEU A 582 -43.58 -31.36 -17.69
CA LEU A 582 -44.64 -30.38 -17.44
C LEU A 582 -44.45 -29.74 -16.06
N GLY A 583 -44.62 -28.42 -15.99
CA GLY A 583 -44.50 -27.70 -14.73
C GLY A 583 -44.13 -26.23 -14.92
N VAL A 584 -44.05 -25.52 -13.79
CA VAL A 584 -43.50 -24.16 -13.73
C VAL A 584 -42.08 -24.27 -13.19
N TYR A 585 -41.11 -23.85 -13.98
CA TYR A 585 -39.69 -23.90 -13.61
C TYR A 585 -39.14 -22.49 -13.56
N THR A 586 -38.51 -22.13 -12.44
CA THR A 586 -37.80 -20.87 -12.30
C THR A 586 -36.32 -21.13 -12.46
N ASN A 587 -35.71 -20.53 -13.48
CA ASN A 587 -34.28 -20.48 -13.63
C ASN A 587 -33.72 -19.36 -12.76
N MET A 588 -32.69 -19.67 -11.96
CA MET A 588 -32.11 -18.75 -10.98
C MET A 588 -30.66 -18.48 -11.34
N VAL A 589 -30.32 -17.20 -11.50
CA VAL A 589 -28.98 -16.77 -11.90
C VAL A 589 -28.39 -15.87 -10.82
N THR A 590 -27.16 -16.16 -10.41
CA THR A 590 -26.41 -15.33 -9.46
C THR A 590 -25.04 -14.99 -10.02
N VAL A 591 -24.57 -13.77 -9.76
CA VAL A 591 -23.27 -13.27 -10.22
C VAL A 591 -22.33 -13.10 -9.04
N GLN A 592 -21.06 -13.42 -9.23
CA GLN A 592 -19.97 -13.18 -8.29
C GLN A 592 -18.80 -12.48 -9.01
N SER A 593 -18.04 -11.67 -8.28
CA SER A 593 -16.83 -10.99 -8.76
C SER A 593 -15.84 -10.79 -7.62
N LEU A 594 -14.56 -10.65 -7.95
CA LEU A 594 -13.52 -10.26 -7.00
C LEU A 594 -13.54 -8.74 -6.75
N THR A 595 -13.87 -7.96 -7.78
CA THR A 595 -14.14 -6.51 -7.65
C THR A 595 -15.42 -6.28 -6.84
N TYR A 596 -15.42 -5.26 -5.97
CA TYR A 596 -16.63 -4.87 -5.25
C TYR A 596 -17.74 -4.50 -6.23
N ASN A 597 -18.96 -5.00 -5.97
CA ASN A 597 -20.15 -4.70 -6.75
C ASN A 597 -21.25 -4.24 -5.80
N PRO A 598 -21.67 -2.95 -5.85
CA PRO A 598 -22.71 -2.43 -4.97
C PRO A 598 -24.11 -2.88 -5.39
N LEU A 599 -24.27 -3.51 -6.56
CA LEU A 599 -25.56 -3.96 -7.07
C LEU A 599 -25.83 -5.41 -6.68
N THR A 600 -27.09 -5.70 -6.38
CA THR A 600 -27.57 -7.08 -6.32
C THR A 600 -27.74 -7.62 -7.73
N SER A 601 -26.77 -8.40 -8.20
CA SER A 601 -26.75 -8.95 -9.56
C SER A 601 -27.27 -10.39 -9.58
N SER A 602 -28.56 -10.54 -9.24
CA SER A 602 -29.27 -11.82 -9.29
C SER A 602 -30.56 -11.70 -10.11
N GLY A 603 -30.93 -12.75 -10.82
CA GLY A 603 -32.10 -12.79 -11.70
C GLY A 603 -32.89 -14.08 -11.53
N ALA A 604 -34.18 -14.01 -11.80
CA ALA A 604 -35.09 -15.14 -11.82
C ALA A 604 -35.95 -15.09 -13.09
N LEU A 605 -35.97 -16.17 -13.87
CA LEU A 605 -36.78 -16.30 -15.08
C LEU A 605 -37.72 -17.50 -14.95
N SER A 606 -39.04 -17.26 -15.03
CA SER A 606 -40.05 -18.32 -14.98
C SER A 606 -40.40 -18.83 -16.39
N ILE A 607 -40.37 -20.16 -16.56
CA ILE A 607 -40.74 -20.88 -17.79
C ILE A 607 -41.87 -21.83 -17.45
N GLN A 608 -42.97 -21.74 -18.18
CA GLN A 608 -44.17 -22.54 -17.94
C GLN A 608 -44.35 -23.61 -19.01
N VAL A 609 -43.94 -24.84 -18.73
CA VAL A 609 -44.08 -25.95 -19.67
C VAL A 609 -45.50 -26.51 -19.58
N ILE A 610 -46.31 -26.27 -20.61
CA ILE A 610 -47.73 -26.63 -20.66
C ILE A 610 -48.08 -27.35 -21.95
N LEU A 611 -49.11 -28.21 -21.90
CA LEU A 611 -49.72 -28.76 -23.11
C LEU A 611 -50.59 -27.68 -23.77
N ASP A 612 -50.43 -27.51 -25.08
CA ASP A 612 -51.36 -26.69 -25.86
C ASP A 612 -52.70 -27.42 -25.98
N GLN A 613 -53.76 -26.84 -25.40
CA GLN A 613 -55.11 -27.39 -25.50
C GLN A 613 -55.76 -27.15 -26.87
N ASN A 614 -55.08 -26.51 -27.83
CA ASN A 614 -55.56 -26.28 -29.19
C ASN A 614 -54.97 -27.22 -30.26
N VAL A 615 -54.07 -28.15 -29.90
CA VAL A 615 -53.71 -29.25 -30.82
C VAL A 615 -54.84 -30.26 -30.77
N GLY A 616 -55.68 -30.22 -31.81
CA GLY A 616 -56.96 -30.91 -31.90
C GLY A 616 -57.00 -32.27 -31.23
N LEU A 617 -57.83 -32.37 -30.18
CA LEU A 617 -58.52 -33.61 -29.89
C LEU A 617 -59.20 -34.04 -31.21
N VAL A 618 -58.63 -35.02 -31.91
CA VAL A 618 -59.40 -35.78 -32.89
C VAL A 618 -60.48 -36.44 -32.05
N LYS A 619 -61.64 -35.78 -32.01
CA LYS A 619 -62.86 -36.25 -31.38
C LYS A 619 -63.02 -37.69 -31.83
N ALA A 620 -62.85 -38.65 -30.92
CA ALA A 620 -63.10 -40.05 -31.19
C ALA A 620 -64.50 -40.12 -31.80
N THR A 621 -64.57 -40.34 -33.10
CA THR A 621 -65.83 -40.39 -33.81
C THR A 621 -66.40 -41.74 -33.45
N THR A 622 -67.39 -41.76 -32.57
CA THR A 622 -68.20 -42.95 -32.35
C THR A 622 -68.75 -43.39 -33.70
N ILE A 623 -68.25 -44.51 -34.22
CA ILE A 623 -68.82 -45.17 -35.38
C ILE A 623 -70.11 -45.84 -34.87
N PRO A 624 -71.31 -45.42 -35.30
CA PRO A 624 -72.52 -46.13 -34.93
C PRO A 624 -72.47 -47.52 -35.57
N LEU A 625 -72.69 -48.57 -34.75
CA LEU A 625 -72.84 -49.93 -35.25
C LEU A 625 -73.96 -49.96 -36.31
N GLN A 626 -73.67 -50.53 -37.48
CA GLN A 626 -74.70 -50.82 -38.46
C GLN A 626 -75.64 -51.88 -37.91
N ASN A 627 -76.94 -51.60 -38.05
CA ASN A 627 -78.04 -52.44 -37.65
C ASN A 627 -78.13 -53.64 -38.62
N THR A 628 -77.50 -54.78 -38.29
CA THR A 628 -77.72 -56.04 -39.00
C THR A 628 -78.99 -56.70 -38.49
N GLY A 629 -80.11 -56.41 -39.14
CA GLY A 629 -81.38 -57.09 -38.85
C GLY A 629 -81.39 -58.53 -39.35
N MET A 630 -81.75 -59.47 -38.47
CA MET A 630 -82.64 -60.61 -38.77
C MET A 630 -83.24 -61.17 -37.46
N PRO A 631 -84.41 -61.84 -37.50
CA PRO A 631 -85.53 -61.52 -36.62
C PRO A 631 -85.85 -62.56 -35.53
N PHE A 632 -86.49 -62.05 -34.46
CA PHE A 632 -87.51 -62.65 -33.58
C PHE A 632 -87.37 -64.09 -33.04
N ALA A 633 -87.03 -64.16 -31.74
CA ALA A 633 -87.67 -64.93 -30.65
C ALA A 633 -87.66 -66.49 -30.69
N PRO A 634 -87.84 -67.22 -29.55
CA PRO A 634 -87.92 -66.83 -28.13
C PRO A 634 -86.86 -67.58 -27.28
N ILE A 635 -87.12 -67.82 -25.98
CA ILE A 635 -86.36 -68.63 -24.98
C ILE A 635 -85.47 -67.73 -24.07
N ILE A 636 -85.85 -67.23 -22.89
CA ILE A 636 -86.69 -67.74 -21.78
C ILE A 636 -86.90 -69.25 -21.82
N LEU A 637 -85.87 -70.02 -21.45
CA LEU A 637 -85.92 -71.24 -20.62
C LEU A 637 -84.58 -71.99 -20.77
N SER A 638 -83.62 -71.62 -19.93
CA SER A 638 -82.68 -72.60 -19.35
C SER A 638 -82.43 -72.13 -17.93
N PHE A 639 -83.56 -72.07 -17.21
CA PHE A 639 -83.59 -72.32 -15.79
C PHE A 639 -83.00 -73.72 -15.55
N MET A 640 -82.11 -73.77 -14.57
CA MET A 640 -81.80 -74.89 -13.68
C MET A 640 -80.70 -75.90 -14.02
N VAL A 641 -79.94 -76.14 -12.94
CA VAL A 641 -79.05 -77.26 -12.61
C VAL A 641 -77.66 -77.12 -13.25
N ILE A 642 -76.60 -76.82 -12.50
CA ILE A 642 -75.94 -77.68 -11.49
C ILE A 642 -75.27 -76.74 -10.44
N ILE A 643 -75.86 -76.50 -9.27
CA ILE A 643 -75.51 -77.09 -7.95
C ILE A 643 -74.14 -77.75 -7.85
N GLY A 644 -73.32 -77.28 -6.89
CA GLY A 644 -72.31 -78.09 -6.21
C GLY A 644 -70.90 -77.83 -6.70
N GLY A 645 -70.16 -76.95 -6.02
CA GLY A 645 -69.26 -77.41 -4.97
C GLY A 645 -67.83 -77.08 -5.43
N PHE A 646 -66.84 -76.74 -4.64
CA PHE A 646 -66.51 -76.94 -3.24
C PHE A 646 -65.51 -75.79 -2.94
N ILE A 647 -65.72 -74.98 -1.91
CA ILE A 647 -65.08 -75.14 -0.59
C ILE A 647 -63.59 -74.73 -0.57
N LEU A 648 -63.39 -73.59 0.10
CA LEU A 648 -62.46 -73.34 1.21
C LEU A 648 -60.95 -73.61 1.01
N GLY A 649 -60.17 -72.60 1.41
CA GLY A 649 -59.32 -72.78 2.58
C GLY A 649 -57.91 -72.17 2.53
N ARG A 650 -57.70 -71.23 3.48
CA ARG A 650 -56.46 -70.95 4.26
C ARG A 650 -55.26 -70.36 3.49
N GLY A 651 -54.56 -69.32 3.94
CA GLY A 651 -54.42 -68.74 5.27
C GLY A 651 -53.23 -69.32 6.04
N VAL A 652 -52.33 -68.42 6.49
CA VAL A 652 -51.38 -68.53 7.62
C VAL A 652 -50.00 -69.16 7.32
N LYS A 653 -48.94 -68.36 7.18
CA LYS A 653 -48.00 -67.83 8.20
C LYS A 653 -46.94 -66.97 7.53
#